data_AF-A0A377GE77-F1
#
_entry.id   AF-A0A377GE77-F1
#
_cell.length_a   1.000
_cell.length_b   1.000
_cell.length_c   1.000
_cell.angle_alpha   90.00
_cell.angle_beta   90.00
_cell.angle_gamma   90.00
#
_symmetry.space_group_name_H-M   'P 1'
#
loop_
_entity.id
_entity.type
_entity.pdbx_description
1 polymer ?
#
loop_
_entity_poly.entity_id
_entity_poly.type
_entity_poly.pdbx_seq_one_letter_code
_entity_poly.pdbx_strand_id
1 'polypeptide(L)'
;MGYSLSSILQEKGNGEITFDVTIDNKEVTTLPEYLRVLDGVTHICDEDTHLSKAYMQKLTTGLLKKYQEYLRETQSDWYGKFNPRLYAVAKQLESFAFLTGEQEAIKAILDEFPLLKEIKCKYESYESPHNFLHQHSEEGSPSPLKFKNFDRNLLALQMMIRVLDPSYINQREEQVCGVNAFVHNIALFNPLKYVRIISELATRGECDLKEFSGKEGLLRIKVSEEVANKKSSDGSEIHDVDHVILNGIRSSENSIVRYSSAGAEFAKQLFGVTTHHEVNRWMKQAGYYHVQNIPIHEREAIKQLQLLIQDGYMVGFAGTGSLAAYILDPEQGAPASKNVVQRFMDGHFFIIRDIKFDEEKDMVDVRIMTWGEEKSASIPFDAWKKNIGLVGTAVVGQDPYMSYMFRVKARQMYDIQRSTYCSPEAYCIFVRNIIDHSPQYKEIHKLLRQVFNHENGLTWLDAAKEIQDRIEELRAREDEKVLMIPEKISIIPALPPEIKAKFDLIHEISERTKKINALEDLGIQDNIEVQRQLIPLYAQEGQWEKVRNLFAGLNKFSQTDKEIMYECLDQGCRLALSLAVAIPDDIQKMVDPNQKLAFKAKELIDALSKVTGLPKGGNFTYGLRGRLLECIRSRYQEEQREMPYLDNVILYKKDIYNLIALLNKELHIHEPSHRIMNQEKIIRFGSALVEHIEKKEQTEVIDNFPDANLKHNHSKTWKKICEFFLKVASYFDQNIINKRIEKNKNFKEDLGEIKEDIYLKYEESGMALKNG
;
A
#
# COMPACT_ATOMS: atom_id res chain seq x y z
N MET A 1 -40.91 -27.67 3.68
CA MET A 1 -40.72 -28.96 4.38
C MET A 1 -40.20 -28.60 5.76
N GLY A 2 -41.02 -28.76 6.80
CA GLY A 2 -40.61 -28.40 8.16
C GLY A 2 -39.91 -29.57 8.82
N TYR A 3 -38.58 -29.55 8.83
CA TYR A 3 -37.79 -30.48 9.63
C TYR A 3 -37.54 -29.82 10.99
N SER A 4 -37.79 -30.54 12.09
CA SER A 4 -37.39 -30.08 13.43
C SER A 4 -35.87 -30.17 13.58
N LEU A 5 -35.24 -29.24 14.29
CA LEU A 5 -33.78 -29.26 14.55
C LEU A 5 -33.32 -30.61 15.13
N SER A 6 -34.16 -31.23 15.97
CA SER A 6 -33.90 -32.55 16.57
C SER A 6 -33.96 -33.72 15.58
N SER A 7 -34.65 -33.55 14.44
CA SER A 7 -34.79 -34.59 13.40
C SER A 7 -33.64 -34.61 12.39
N ILE A 8 -32.82 -33.56 12.37
CA ILE A 8 -31.79 -33.29 11.35
C ILE A 8 -30.39 -33.66 11.84
N LEU A 9 -30.20 -33.60 13.15
CA LEU A 9 -28.92 -33.74 13.83
C LEU A 9 -28.94 -35.04 14.64
N GLN A 10 -28.33 -36.09 14.10
CA GLN A 10 -28.19 -37.37 14.78
C GLN A 10 -26.82 -37.46 15.46
N GLU A 11 -26.81 -37.92 16.71
CA GLU A 11 -25.58 -38.23 17.42
C GLU A 11 -25.19 -39.68 17.15
N LYS A 12 -24.06 -39.88 16.46
CA LYS A 12 -23.47 -41.22 16.32
C LYS A 12 -22.91 -41.67 17.67
N GLY A 13 -22.83 -42.98 17.89
CA GLY A 13 -22.34 -43.57 19.15
C GLY A 13 -20.90 -43.23 19.56
N ASN A 14 -20.14 -42.52 18.71
CA ASN A 14 -18.82 -41.96 18.98
C ASN A 14 -18.85 -40.47 19.40
N GLY A 15 -20.03 -39.87 19.58
CA GLY A 15 -20.22 -38.45 19.89
C GLY A 15 -20.11 -37.52 18.69
N GLU A 16 -19.96 -38.05 17.47
CA GLU A 16 -19.95 -37.27 16.25
C GLU A 16 -21.38 -36.88 15.85
N ILE A 17 -21.61 -35.58 15.67
CA ILE A 17 -22.87 -35.08 15.14
C ILE A 17 -22.86 -35.22 13.63
N THR A 18 -23.81 -35.98 13.09
CA THR A 18 -24.06 -36.04 11.65
C THR A 18 -25.35 -35.33 11.28
N PHE A 19 -25.29 -34.63 10.15
CA PHE A 19 -26.43 -34.01 9.51
C PHE A 19 -27.04 -35.04 8.56
N ASP A 20 -28.13 -35.69 8.97
CA ASP A 20 -28.86 -36.65 8.13
C ASP A 20 -29.96 -35.92 7.33
N VAL A 21 -29.57 -34.84 6.64
CA VAL A 21 -30.46 -34.13 5.72
C VAL A 21 -29.93 -34.29 4.31
N THR A 22 -30.87 -34.55 3.40
CA THR A 22 -30.61 -34.53 1.97
C THR A 22 -31.19 -33.26 1.36
N ILE A 23 -30.40 -32.57 0.53
CA ILE A 23 -30.87 -31.51 -0.35
C ILE A 23 -30.87 -32.09 -1.77
N ASP A 24 -32.01 -32.05 -2.47
CA ASP A 24 -32.16 -32.61 -3.82
C ASP A 24 -31.69 -34.08 -3.94
N ASN A 25 -32.00 -34.91 -2.93
CA ASN A 25 -31.60 -36.32 -2.78
C ASN A 25 -30.07 -36.55 -2.65
N LYS A 26 -29.29 -35.54 -2.27
CA LYS A 26 -27.86 -35.67 -1.96
C LYS A 26 -27.59 -35.33 -0.51
N GLU A 27 -26.68 -36.08 0.12
CA GLU A 27 -26.21 -35.78 1.47
C GLU A 27 -25.53 -34.41 1.51
N VAL A 28 -25.79 -33.68 2.60
CA VAL A 28 -25.17 -32.38 2.87
C VAL A 28 -23.72 -32.59 3.31
N THR A 29 -22.76 -32.07 2.56
CA THR A 29 -21.33 -32.37 2.77
C THR A 29 -20.47 -31.13 2.99
N THR A 30 -20.86 -30.00 2.41
CA THR A 30 -20.09 -28.74 2.41
C THR A 30 -20.62 -27.75 3.44
N LEU A 31 -19.75 -26.87 3.96
CA LEU A 31 -20.16 -25.84 4.92
C LEU A 31 -21.35 -24.97 4.43
N PRO A 32 -21.38 -24.47 3.18
CA PRO A 32 -22.53 -23.70 2.67
C PRO A 32 -23.86 -24.47 2.70
N GLU A 33 -23.84 -25.76 2.36
CA GLU A 33 -25.04 -26.61 2.43
C GLU A 33 -25.50 -26.79 3.88
N TYR A 34 -24.57 -27.01 4.82
CA TYR A 34 -24.86 -27.09 6.26
C TYR A 34 -25.52 -25.82 6.77
N LEU A 35 -24.95 -24.64 6.44
CA LEU A 35 -25.49 -23.35 6.85
C LEU A 35 -26.89 -23.12 6.28
N ARG A 36 -27.12 -23.49 5.01
CA ARG A 36 -28.42 -23.37 4.35
C ARG A 36 -29.51 -24.18 5.06
N VAL A 37 -29.21 -25.41 5.47
CA VAL A 37 -30.17 -26.24 6.21
C VAL A 37 -30.42 -25.64 7.60
N LEU A 38 -29.35 -25.26 8.32
CA LEU A 38 -29.46 -24.65 9.65
C LEU A 38 -30.31 -23.38 9.64
N ASP A 39 -30.07 -22.49 8.67
CA ASP A 39 -30.84 -21.26 8.51
C ASP A 39 -32.33 -21.58 8.29
N GLY A 40 -32.63 -22.50 7.35
CA GLY A 40 -34.00 -22.92 7.06
C GLY A 40 -34.77 -23.53 8.23
N VAL A 41 -34.10 -24.17 9.19
CA VAL A 41 -34.76 -24.85 10.33
C VAL A 41 -34.84 -23.95 11.56
N THR A 42 -33.98 -22.95 11.65
CA THR A 42 -34.06 -21.90 12.69
C THR A 42 -35.15 -20.86 12.42
N HIS A 43 -35.89 -20.99 11.31
CA HIS A 43 -37.11 -20.25 11.02
C HIS A 43 -38.37 -20.82 11.72
N ILE A 44 -38.35 -22.10 12.12
CA ILE A 44 -39.52 -22.80 12.65
C ILE A 44 -39.50 -22.71 14.17
N CYS A 45 -40.19 -21.70 14.72
CA CYS A 45 -40.56 -21.70 16.14
C CYS A 45 -41.70 -22.69 16.36
N ASP A 46 -41.38 -23.99 16.40
CA ASP A 46 -42.27 -24.94 17.08
C ASP A 46 -42.14 -24.70 18.58
N GLU A 47 -43.28 -24.39 19.23
CA GLU A 47 -43.37 -24.00 20.65
C GLU A 47 -42.78 -25.03 21.64
N ASP A 48 -42.38 -26.21 21.16
CA ASP A 48 -41.93 -27.36 21.96
C ASP A 48 -40.45 -27.76 21.81
N THR A 49 -39.65 -27.09 20.96
CA THR A 49 -38.25 -27.49 20.73
C THR A 49 -37.24 -26.63 21.51
N HIS A 50 -37.18 -26.78 22.83
CA HIS A 50 -36.11 -26.16 23.62
C HIS A 50 -34.75 -26.79 23.29
N LEU A 51 -33.89 -26.05 22.58
CA LEU A 51 -32.49 -26.42 22.39
C LEU A 51 -31.78 -26.40 23.74
N SER A 52 -31.19 -27.51 24.18
CA SER A 52 -30.41 -27.52 25.42
C SER A 52 -29.02 -26.91 25.22
N LYS A 53 -28.40 -26.38 26.29
CA LYS A 53 -27.02 -25.83 26.21
C LYS A 53 -26.00 -26.88 25.77
N ALA A 54 -26.12 -28.11 26.29
CA ALA A 54 -25.25 -29.22 25.92
C ALA A 54 -25.37 -29.57 24.42
N TYR A 55 -26.58 -29.49 23.88
CA TYR A 55 -26.82 -29.67 22.46
C TYR A 55 -26.20 -28.56 21.62
N MET A 56 -26.33 -27.29 22.05
CA MET A 56 -25.68 -26.14 21.41
C MET A 56 -24.17 -26.27 21.37
N GLN A 57 -23.55 -26.72 22.47
CA GLN A 57 -22.10 -26.95 22.54
C GLN A 57 -21.64 -27.99 21.52
N LYS A 58 -22.29 -29.16 21.47
CA LYS A 58 -21.94 -30.20 20.48
C LYS A 58 -22.14 -29.71 19.04
N LEU A 59 -23.24 -29.01 18.75
CA LEU A 59 -23.50 -28.43 17.43
C LEU A 59 -22.38 -27.45 17.05
N THR A 60 -21.94 -26.64 18.00
CA THR A 60 -20.84 -25.68 17.82
C THR A 60 -19.53 -26.39 17.49
N THR A 61 -19.18 -27.46 18.22
CA THR A 61 -18.02 -28.29 17.92
C THR A 61 -18.09 -28.86 16.49
N GLY A 62 -19.26 -29.37 16.07
CA GLY A 62 -19.49 -29.87 14.72
C GLY A 62 -19.34 -28.80 13.64
N LEU A 63 -19.91 -27.61 13.86
CA LEU A 63 -19.78 -26.46 12.96
C LEU A 63 -18.32 -26.00 12.85
N LEU A 64 -17.57 -25.94 13.96
CA LEU A 64 -16.16 -25.55 13.95
C LEU A 64 -15.29 -26.58 13.21
N LYS A 65 -15.58 -27.88 13.32
CA LYS A 65 -14.91 -28.93 12.53
C LYS A 65 -15.16 -28.74 11.03
N LYS A 66 -16.41 -28.48 10.63
CA LYS A 66 -16.75 -28.16 9.23
C LYS A 66 -16.14 -26.85 8.75
N TYR A 67 -16.05 -25.86 9.62
CA TYR A 67 -15.39 -24.61 9.31
C TYR A 67 -13.88 -24.79 9.12
N GLN A 68 -13.23 -25.63 9.94
CA GLN A 68 -11.83 -26.01 9.77
C GLN A 68 -11.56 -26.68 8.43
N GLU A 69 -12.45 -27.58 7.97
CA GLU A 69 -12.39 -28.17 6.63
C GLU A 69 -12.45 -27.09 5.54
N TYR A 70 -13.42 -26.18 5.64
CA TYR A 70 -13.55 -25.05 4.71
C TYR A 70 -12.33 -24.11 4.71
N LEU A 71 -11.74 -23.85 5.89
CA LEU A 71 -10.53 -23.02 6.02
C LEU A 71 -9.32 -23.65 5.32
N ARG A 72 -9.20 -24.99 5.31
CA ARG A 72 -8.18 -25.70 4.53
C ARG A 72 -8.40 -25.52 3.03
N GLU A 73 -9.63 -25.72 2.56
CA GLU A 73 -9.99 -25.61 1.14
C GLU A 73 -9.78 -24.20 0.58
N THR A 74 -10.00 -23.18 1.41
CA THR A 74 -9.90 -21.77 1.02
C THR A 74 -8.63 -21.08 1.51
N GLN A 75 -7.63 -21.85 1.97
CA GLN A 75 -6.43 -21.32 2.63
C GLN A 75 -5.70 -20.24 1.82
N SER A 76 -5.63 -20.40 0.48
CA SER A 76 -5.02 -19.43 -0.44
C SER A 76 -5.64 -18.03 -0.34
N ASP A 77 -6.90 -17.95 0.05
CA ASP A 77 -7.69 -16.73 -0.05
C ASP A 77 -7.57 -15.86 1.20
N TRP A 78 -7.15 -16.43 2.34
CA TRP A 78 -7.16 -15.74 3.64
C TRP A 78 -5.86 -15.90 4.45
N TYR A 79 -5.11 -16.98 4.27
CA TYR A 79 -3.99 -17.34 5.15
C TYR A 79 -2.68 -16.65 4.73
N GLY A 80 -2.58 -15.36 5.03
CA GLY A 80 -1.35 -14.59 4.83
C GLY A 80 -1.17 -13.53 5.92
N LYS A 81 0.08 -13.32 6.37
CA LYS A 81 0.43 -12.37 7.44
C LYS A 81 -0.09 -10.94 7.19
N PHE A 82 -0.28 -10.56 5.93
CA PHE A 82 -0.79 -9.25 5.53
C PHE A 82 -2.16 -9.30 4.85
N ASN A 83 -2.80 -10.47 4.82
CA ASN A 83 -4.13 -10.62 4.26
C ASN A 83 -5.15 -10.14 5.30
N PRO A 84 -5.98 -9.12 5.01
CA PRO A 84 -6.97 -8.62 5.96
C PRO A 84 -8.02 -9.66 6.35
N ARG A 85 -8.28 -10.67 5.51
CA ARG A 85 -9.21 -11.77 5.83
C ARG A 85 -8.72 -12.64 6.99
N LEU A 86 -7.41 -12.70 7.25
CA LEU A 86 -6.84 -13.40 8.42
C LEU A 86 -7.47 -12.91 9.73
N TYR A 87 -7.73 -11.61 9.84
CA TYR A 87 -8.39 -11.03 11.01
C TYR A 87 -9.86 -11.35 11.10
N ALA A 88 -10.57 -11.29 9.97
CA ALA A 88 -11.97 -11.68 9.94
C ALA A 88 -12.13 -13.12 10.46
N VAL A 89 -11.29 -14.05 9.99
CA VAL A 89 -11.25 -15.44 10.47
C VAL A 89 -10.96 -15.52 11.97
N ALA A 90 -9.95 -14.81 12.47
CA ALA A 90 -9.65 -14.78 13.91
C ALA A 90 -10.85 -14.24 14.73
N LYS A 91 -11.56 -13.23 14.23
CA LYS A 91 -12.75 -12.67 14.90
C LYS A 91 -13.98 -13.54 14.76
N GLN A 92 -14.11 -14.37 13.73
CA GLN A 92 -15.14 -15.40 13.66
C GLN A 92 -14.91 -16.41 14.78
N LEU A 93 -13.69 -16.95 14.93
CA LEU A 93 -13.36 -17.86 16.02
C LEU A 93 -13.60 -17.23 17.40
N GLU A 94 -13.22 -15.97 17.58
CA GLU A 94 -13.46 -15.26 18.85
C GLU A 94 -14.95 -15.04 19.12
N SER A 95 -15.77 -14.89 18.06
CA SER A 95 -17.23 -14.84 18.18
C SER A 95 -17.80 -16.17 18.66
N PHE A 96 -17.28 -17.30 18.15
CA PHE A 96 -17.66 -18.63 18.64
C PHE A 96 -17.29 -18.82 20.12
N ALA A 97 -16.09 -18.40 20.53
CA ALA A 97 -15.68 -18.41 21.94
C ALA A 97 -16.63 -17.56 22.79
N PHE A 98 -16.90 -16.32 22.36
CA PHE A 98 -17.82 -15.40 23.05
C PHE A 98 -19.24 -15.97 23.18
N LEU A 99 -19.76 -16.60 22.14
CA LEU A 99 -21.12 -17.14 22.14
C LEU A 99 -21.24 -18.38 23.03
N THR A 100 -20.29 -19.30 22.91
CA THR A 100 -20.48 -20.70 23.34
C THR A 100 -19.49 -21.18 24.41
N GLY A 101 -18.31 -20.57 24.48
CA GLY A 101 -17.20 -21.02 25.32
C GLY A 101 -16.44 -22.24 24.79
N GLU A 102 -16.61 -22.64 23.52
CA GLU A 102 -15.97 -23.82 22.92
C GLU A 102 -14.47 -23.62 22.61
N GLN A 103 -13.64 -23.59 23.65
CA GLN A 103 -12.20 -23.32 23.52
C GLN A 103 -11.40 -24.44 22.85
N GLU A 104 -11.74 -25.70 23.13
CA GLU A 104 -10.95 -26.85 22.64
C GLU A 104 -11.00 -26.97 21.12
N ALA A 105 -12.19 -26.83 20.53
CA ALA A 105 -12.37 -26.83 19.09
C ALA A 105 -11.66 -25.65 18.41
N ILE A 106 -11.71 -24.45 19.02
CA ILE A 106 -10.98 -23.27 18.53
C ILE A 106 -9.48 -23.50 18.60
N LYS A 107 -8.97 -24.06 19.71
CA LYS A 107 -7.55 -24.37 19.88
C LYS A 107 -7.04 -25.31 18.80
N ALA A 108 -7.80 -26.34 18.45
CA ALA A 108 -7.45 -27.26 17.36
C ALA A 108 -7.23 -26.52 16.02
N ILE A 109 -8.09 -25.54 15.70
CA ILE A 109 -7.95 -24.69 14.51
C ILE A 109 -6.70 -23.80 14.62
N LEU A 110 -6.48 -23.16 15.78
CA LEU A 110 -5.31 -22.30 16.00
C LEU A 110 -3.98 -23.06 15.94
N ASP A 111 -3.97 -24.33 16.35
CA ASP A 111 -2.80 -25.21 16.28
C ASP A 111 -2.47 -25.59 14.83
N GLU A 112 -3.47 -25.80 13.97
CA GLU A 112 -3.29 -26.05 12.53
C GLU A 112 -2.91 -24.77 11.76
N PHE A 113 -3.47 -23.62 12.13
CA PHE A 113 -3.27 -22.34 11.46
C PHE A 113 -2.56 -21.31 12.37
N PRO A 114 -1.25 -21.44 12.61
CA PRO A 114 -0.52 -20.66 13.62
C PRO A 114 -0.50 -19.14 13.42
N LEU A 115 -0.62 -18.62 12.18
CA LEU A 115 -0.73 -17.17 11.95
C LEU A 115 -1.93 -16.53 12.66
N LEU A 116 -3.00 -17.28 12.93
CA LEU A 116 -4.15 -16.78 13.69
C LEU A 116 -3.77 -16.38 15.12
N LYS A 117 -2.73 -17.01 15.70
CA LYS A 117 -2.20 -16.66 17.04
C LYS A 117 -1.46 -15.32 17.07
N GLU A 118 -1.02 -14.80 15.91
CA GLU A 118 -0.44 -13.45 15.83
C GLU A 118 -1.51 -12.35 16.04
N ILE A 119 -2.79 -12.68 15.85
CA ILE A 119 -3.91 -11.75 16.05
C ILE A 119 -4.30 -11.74 17.53
N LYS A 120 -4.36 -10.54 18.11
CA LYS A 120 -4.81 -10.36 19.49
C LYS A 120 -6.31 -10.65 19.62
N CYS A 121 -6.61 -11.79 20.25
CA CYS A 121 -7.94 -12.25 20.62
C CYS A 121 -7.97 -12.61 22.12
N LYS A 122 -9.16 -12.67 22.71
CA LYS A 122 -9.39 -12.94 24.12
C LYS A 122 -10.17 -14.24 24.33
N TYR A 123 -9.79 -15.30 23.64
CA TYR A 123 -10.52 -16.57 23.67
C TYR A 123 -10.78 -17.04 25.11
N GLU A 124 -9.76 -17.00 25.96
CA GLU A 124 -9.77 -17.45 27.36
C GLU A 124 -10.69 -16.59 28.24
N SER A 125 -10.97 -15.34 27.86
CA SER A 125 -11.87 -14.46 28.61
C SER A 125 -13.35 -14.86 28.47
N TYR A 126 -13.67 -15.81 27.60
CA TYR A 126 -15.04 -16.27 27.31
C TYR A 126 -15.31 -17.69 27.82
N GLU A 127 -14.43 -18.26 28.63
CA GLU A 127 -14.74 -19.49 29.36
C GLU A 127 -15.97 -19.30 30.23
N SER A 128 -16.69 -20.40 30.50
CA SER A 128 -17.84 -20.38 31.40
C SER A 128 -17.43 -19.78 32.76
N PRO A 129 -18.19 -18.82 33.34
CA PRO A 129 -19.56 -18.39 32.97
C PRO A 129 -19.65 -17.13 32.08
N HIS A 130 -18.56 -16.74 31.42
CA HIS A 130 -18.45 -15.42 30.77
C HIS A 130 -18.89 -15.38 29.29
N ASN A 131 -19.26 -16.52 28.70
CA ASN A 131 -19.86 -16.58 27.35
C ASN A 131 -21.37 -16.32 27.37
N PHE A 132 -21.93 -15.96 26.21
CA PHE A 132 -23.33 -15.63 26.04
C PHE A 132 -24.29 -16.75 26.48
N LEU A 133 -24.01 -18.03 26.17
CA LEU A 133 -24.85 -19.17 26.59
C LEU A 133 -24.88 -19.37 28.11
N HIS A 134 -23.79 -19.06 28.80
CA HIS A 134 -23.61 -19.28 30.23
C HIS A 134 -23.63 -18.01 31.07
N GLN A 135 -24.05 -16.86 30.52
CA GLN A 135 -24.18 -15.64 31.32
C GLN A 135 -25.14 -15.86 32.51
N HIS A 136 -24.58 -15.78 33.72
CA HIS A 136 -25.29 -15.86 34.98
C HIS A 136 -25.48 -14.45 35.58
N SER A 137 -26.55 -14.27 36.37
CA SER A 137 -26.75 -13.12 37.24
C SER A 137 -25.72 -13.13 38.39
N GLU A 138 -25.62 -12.03 39.13
CA GLU A 138 -24.78 -11.94 40.35
C GLU A 138 -25.16 -13.00 41.41
N GLU A 139 -26.36 -13.57 41.32
CA GLU A 139 -26.89 -14.61 42.22
C GLU A 139 -26.68 -16.05 41.68
N GLY A 140 -25.96 -16.23 40.56
CA GLY A 140 -25.65 -17.53 39.98
C GLY A 140 -26.77 -18.18 39.15
N SER A 141 -27.94 -17.55 39.02
CA SER A 141 -29.02 -18.00 38.12
C SER A 141 -28.76 -17.54 36.67
N PRO A 142 -29.26 -18.23 35.62
CA PRO A 142 -29.11 -17.74 34.25
C PRO A 142 -29.69 -16.33 34.12
N SER A 143 -28.92 -15.38 33.59
CA SER A 143 -29.42 -14.01 33.38
C SER A 143 -30.57 -14.06 32.35
N PRO A 144 -31.79 -13.66 32.71
CA PRO A 144 -32.89 -13.67 31.76
C PRO A 144 -32.62 -12.67 30.63
N LEU A 145 -33.02 -13.02 29.41
CA LEU A 145 -33.06 -12.05 28.32
C LEU A 145 -34.11 -10.98 28.65
N LYS A 146 -33.91 -9.75 28.18
CA LYS A 146 -34.85 -8.65 28.44
C LYS A 146 -36.20 -8.90 27.79
N PHE A 147 -36.21 -9.50 26.61
CA PHE A 147 -37.40 -9.72 25.81
C PHE A 147 -37.81 -11.19 25.89
N LYS A 148 -39.07 -11.43 26.27
CA LYS A 148 -39.58 -12.77 26.60
C LYS A 148 -39.75 -13.70 25.39
N ASN A 149 -39.80 -13.14 24.19
CA ASN A 149 -40.01 -13.91 22.96
C ASN A 149 -38.71 -14.50 22.39
N PHE A 150 -37.55 -14.07 22.87
CA PHE A 150 -36.28 -14.59 22.38
C PHE A 150 -35.80 -15.76 23.22
N ASP A 151 -35.34 -16.80 22.53
CA ASP A 151 -34.59 -17.89 23.14
C ASP A 151 -33.09 -17.64 22.97
N ARG A 152 -32.34 -17.74 24.07
CA ARG A 152 -30.89 -17.46 24.10
C ARG A 152 -30.10 -18.43 23.22
N ASN A 153 -30.52 -19.70 23.16
CA ASN A 153 -29.82 -20.74 22.42
C ASN A 153 -30.10 -20.62 20.92
N LEU A 154 -31.35 -20.31 20.56
CA LEU A 154 -31.74 -19.98 19.19
C LEU A 154 -31.01 -18.73 18.67
N LEU A 155 -30.96 -17.65 19.48
CA LEU A 155 -30.19 -16.44 19.12
C LEU A 155 -28.71 -16.76 18.91
N ALA A 156 -28.11 -17.58 19.78
CA ALA A 156 -26.72 -18.01 19.61
C ALA A 156 -26.51 -18.77 18.30
N LEU A 157 -27.42 -19.71 17.95
CA LEU A 157 -27.36 -20.44 16.70
C LEU A 157 -27.47 -19.52 15.48
N GLN A 158 -28.48 -18.65 15.46
CA GLN A 158 -28.70 -17.72 14.35
C GLN A 158 -27.53 -16.73 14.19
N MET A 159 -26.91 -16.30 15.30
CA MET A 159 -25.68 -15.50 15.28
C MET A 159 -24.49 -16.27 14.70
N MET A 160 -24.28 -17.54 15.07
CA MET A 160 -23.17 -18.35 14.54
C MET A 160 -23.26 -18.54 13.02
N ILE A 161 -24.46 -18.77 12.49
CA ILE A 161 -24.69 -18.90 11.03
C ILE A 161 -24.21 -17.63 10.31
N ARG A 162 -24.62 -16.45 10.81
CA ARG A 162 -24.30 -15.14 10.22
C ARG A 162 -22.84 -14.71 10.42
N VAL A 163 -22.20 -15.20 11.48
CA VAL A 163 -20.75 -15.03 11.69
C VAL A 163 -19.97 -15.79 10.62
N LEU A 164 -20.38 -17.01 10.29
CA LEU A 164 -19.71 -17.82 9.27
C LEU A 164 -20.01 -17.30 7.86
N ASP A 165 -21.24 -16.89 7.61
CA ASP A 165 -21.65 -16.30 6.33
C ASP A 165 -22.63 -15.14 6.55
N PRO A 166 -22.17 -13.88 6.45
CA PRO A 166 -23.01 -12.72 6.62
C PRO A 166 -24.18 -12.63 5.63
N SER A 167 -24.15 -13.33 4.48
CA SER A 167 -25.25 -13.28 3.48
C SER A 167 -26.61 -13.70 4.07
N TYR A 168 -26.61 -14.49 5.15
CA TYR A 168 -27.81 -14.89 5.89
C TYR A 168 -28.45 -13.77 6.72
N ILE A 169 -27.81 -12.60 6.88
CA ILE A 169 -28.48 -11.42 7.43
C ILE A 169 -29.50 -10.94 6.39
N ASN A 170 -30.79 -11.08 6.68
CA ASN A 170 -31.81 -10.84 5.66
C ASN A 170 -32.94 -9.95 6.18
N GLN A 171 -33.06 -8.75 5.60
CA GLN A 171 -34.17 -7.84 5.90
C GLN A 171 -35.53 -8.33 5.37
N ARG A 172 -35.54 -9.30 4.42
CA ARG A 172 -36.74 -9.75 3.70
C ARG A 172 -37.51 -8.55 3.14
N GLU A 173 -38.80 -8.47 3.43
CA GLU A 173 -39.70 -7.40 2.97
C GLU A 173 -39.66 -6.14 3.86
N GLU A 174 -38.84 -6.12 4.93
CA GLU A 174 -38.74 -4.94 5.80
C GLU A 174 -37.98 -3.80 5.10
N GLN A 175 -38.52 -2.58 5.24
CA GLN A 175 -37.99 -1.36 4.62
C GLN A 175 -36.81 -0.81 5.45
N VAL A 176 -35.69 -1.55 5.51
CA VAL A 176 -34.51 -1.19 6.35
C VAL A 176 -33.18 -1.36 5.61
N CYS A 177 -33.14 -1.16 4.29
CA CYS A 177 -31.98 -1.47 3.45
C CYS A 177 -30.67 -0.78 3.87
N GLY A 178 -30.72 0.49 4.27
CA GLY A 178 -29.55 1.21 4.77
C GLY A 178 -28.99 0.62 6.07
N VAL A 179 -29.88 0.20 6.98
CA VAL A 179 -29.49 -0.46 8.24
C VAL A 179 -28.95 -1.85 7.97
N ASN A 180 -29.63 -2.62 7.10
CA ASN A 180 -29.21 -3.95 6.70
C ASN A 180 -27.79 -3.95 6.13
N ALA A 181 -27.52 -3.07 5.17
CA ALA A 181 -26.19 -2.91 4.61
C ALA A 181 -25.15 -2.51 5.66
N PHE A 182 -25.48 -1.65 6.61
CA PHE A 182 -24.58 -1.29 7.70
C PHE A 182 -24.26 -2.49 8.61
N VAL A 183 -25.27 -3.28 8.98
CA VAL A 183 -25.12 -4.46 9.84
C VAL A 183 -24.31 -5.58 9.18
N HIS A 184 -24.59 -5.87 7.91
CA HIS A 184 -23.80 -6.79 7.08
C HIS A 184 -22.32 -6.46 7.10
N ASN A 185 -21.97 -5.18 6.96
CA ASN A 185 -20.58 -4.75 6.98
C ASN A 185 -19.92 -4.96 8.35
N ILE A 186 -20.63 -4.71 9.45
CA ILE A 186 -20.11 -5.02 10.78
C ILE A 186 -19.83 -6.52 10.89
N ALA A 187 -20.77 -7.37 10.46
CA ALA A 187 -20.61 -8.82 10.53
C ALA A 187 -19.45 -9.34 9.69
N LEU A 188 -19.24 -8.77 8.51
CA LEU A 188 -18.18 -9.17 7.60
C LEU A 188 -16.77 -8.81 8.10
N PHE A 189 -16.56 -7.59 8.57
CA PHE A 189 -15.21 -7.12 8.94
C PHE A 189 -14.89 -7.35 10.43
N ASN A 190 -15.90 -7.36 11.28
CA ASN A 190 -15.74 -7.57 12.71
C ASN A 190 -16.93 -8.36 13.28
N PRO A 191 -17.01 -9.68 12.99
CA PRO A 191 -18.11 -10.53 13.44
C PRO A 191 -18.28 -10.53 14.97
N LEU A 192 -17.18 -10.32 15.73
CA LEU A 192 -17.25 -10.19 17.18
C LEU A 192 -18.04 -8.95 17.62
N LYS A 193 -17.84 -7.81 16.94
CA LYS A 193 -18.62 -6.59 17.18
C LYS A 193 -20.10 -6.84 16.89
N TYR A 194 -20.41 -7.53 15.80
CA TYR A 194 -21.78 -7.90 15.43
C TYR A 194 -22.48 -8.70 16.55
N VAL A 195 -21.89 -9.81 17.00
CA VAL A 195 -22.51 -10.65 18.04
C VAL A 195 -22.62 -9.94 19.39
N ARG A 196 -21.68 -9.05 19.73
CA ARG A 196 -21.73 -8.25 20.96
C ARG A 196 -22.86 -7.23 20.96
N ILE A 197 -23.09 -6.54 19.83
CA ILE A 197 -24.22 -5.62 19.68
C ILE A 197 -25.52 -6.37 19.93
N ILE A 198 -25.73 -7.51 19.27
CA ILE A 198 -26.95 -8.31 19.44
C ILE A 198 -27.10 -8.82 20.86
N SER A 199 -26.02 -9.30 21.48
CA SER A 199 -26.04 -9.78 22.86
C SER A 199 -26.43 -8.68 23.84
N GLU A 200 -25.90 -7.47 23.70
CA GLU A 200 -26.28 -6.32 24.52
C GLU A 200 -27.73 -5.90 24.29
N LEU A 201 -28.19 -5.90 23.03
CA LEU A 201 -29.60 -5.63 22.71
C LEU A 201 -30.53 -6.70 23.30
N ALA A 202 -30.20 -7.98 23.19
CA ALA A 202 -31.03 -9.06 23.71
C ALA A 202 -31.07 -9.08 25.26
N THR A 203 -29.97 -8.72 25.92
CA THR A 203 -29.83 -8.76 27.39
C THR A 203 -30.28 -7.47 28.09
N ARG A 204 -30.00 -6.30 27.51
CA ARG A 204 -30.25 -4.98 28.11
C ARG A 204 -31.29 -4.16 27.33
N GLY A 205 -31.63 -4.55 26.10
CA GLY A 205 -32.47 -3.79 25.17
C GLY A 205 -31.80 -2.53 24.63
N GLU A 206 -30.52 -2.35 24.93
CA GLU A 206 -29.76 -1.22 24.47
C GLU A 206 -28.28 -1.57 24.34
N CYS A 207 -27.63 -0.94 23.37
CA CYS A 207 -26.22 -1.08 23.08
C CYS A 207 -25.65 0.30 22.77
N ASP A 208 -24.55 0.66 23.42
CA ASP A 208 -23.84 1.90 23.14
C ASP A 208 -22.63 1.60 22.24
N LEU A 209 -22.67 2.08 20.99
CA LEU A 209 -21.56 1.86 20.07
C LEU A 209 -20.26 2.54 20.50
N LYS A 210 -20.31 3.50 21.46
CA LYS A 210 -19.11 4.12 22.05
C LYS A 210 -18.19 3.09 22.69
N GLU A 211 -18.75 2.04 23.31
CA GLU A 211 -17.97 0.97 23.95
C GLU A 211 -17.05 0.23 22.96
N PHE A 212 -17.30 0.37 21.67
CA PHE A 212 -16.54 -0.27 20.61
C PHE A 212 -15.67 0.67 19.78
N SER A 213 -15.89 1.99 19.84
CA SER A 213 -15.17 2.99 19.05
C SER A 213 -14.18 3.84 19.86
N GLY A 214 -14.36 3.94 21.18
CA GLY A 214 -13.53 4.78 22.06
C GLY A 214 -13.57 6.28 21.73
N LYS A 215 -14.48 6.71 20.84
CA LYS A 215 -14.66 8.10 20.39
C LYS A 215 -15.97 8.66 20.93
N GLU A 216 -16.01 9.95 21.19
CA GLU A 216 -17.25 10.64 21.57
C GLU A 216 -18.19 10.77 20.36
N GLY A 217 -19.38 10.15 20.46
CA GLY A 217 -20.42 10.13 19.43
C GLY A 217 -21.34 8.94 19.66
N LEU A 218 -22.43 9.14 20.41
CA LEU A 218 -23.27 8.05 20.93
C LEU A 218 -24.35 7.66 19.90
N LEU A 219 -24.12 6.60 19.11
CA LEU A 219 -25.26 5.79 18.64
C LEU A 219 -25.63 4.85 19.79
N ARG A 220 -26.64 5.24 20.57
CA ARG A 220 -27.25 4.33 21.53
C ARG A 220 -28.41 3.65 20.84
N ILE A 221 -28.17 2.41 20.44
CA ILE A 221 -29.21 1.56 19.87
C ILE A 221 -30.11 1.14 21.02
N LYS A 222 -31.43 1.32 20.86
CA LYS A 222 -32.49 0.91 21.79
C LYS A 222 -33.55 0.16 21.01
N VAL A 223 -33.85 -1.04 21.48
CA VAL A 223 -34.98 -1.84 21.02
C VAL A 223 -36.13 -1.62 21.99
N SER A 224 -37.30 -1.20 21.49
CA SER A 224 -38.50 -1.07 22.29
C SER A 224 -39.15 -2.44 22.53
N GLU A 225 -39.86 -2.61 23.65
CA GLU A 225 -40.59 -3.86 23.93
C GLU A 225 -41.68 -4.15 22.90
N GLU A 226 -42.32 -3.11 22.36
CA GLU A 226 -43.34 -3.23 21.30
C GLU A 226 -42.74 -3.83 20.02
N VAL A 227 -41.52 -3.42 19.66
CA VAL A 227 -40.81 -3.94 18.50
C VAL A 227 -40.27 -5.34 18.80
N ALA A 228 -39.58 -5.56 19.92
CA ALA A 228 -39.00 -6.86 20.25
C ALA A 228 -40.03 -7.98 20.52
N ASN A 229 -41.19 -7.65 21.08
CA ASN A 229 -42.20 -8.64 21.46
C ASN A 229 -43.24 -8.91 20.37
N LYS A 230 -43.08 -8.35 19.16
CA LYS A 230 -43.88 -8.72 18.01
C LYS A 230 -43.45 -10.12 17.56
N LYS A 231 -44.27 -11.14 17.84
CA LYS A 231 -44.00 -12.52 17.40
C LYS A 231 -44.13 -12.62 15.88
N SER A 232 -43.18 -13.31 15.26
CA SER A 232 -43.34 -13.79 13.89
C SER A 232 -44.44 -14.84 13.83
N SER A 233 -45.42 -14.65 12.96
CA SER A 233 -46.68 -15.38 13.01
C SER A 233 -46.78 -16.58 12.05
N ASP A 234 -45.87 -16.72 11.08
CA ASP A 234 -45.99 -17.75 10.05
C ASP A 234 -44.67 -18.29 9.46
N GLY A 235 -43.51 -17.93 10.01
CA GLY A 235 -42.21 -18.39 9.48
C GLY A 235 -41.82 -17.80 8.11
N SER A 236 -42.63 -16.89 7.55
CA SER A 236 -42.27 -16.06 6.38
C SER A 236 -41.50 -14.79 6.78
N GLU A 237 -41.41 -14.51 8.08
CA GLU A 237 -40.84 -13.28 8.61
C GLU A 237 -39.33 -13.39 8.90
N ILE A 238 -38.70 -12.22 9.03
CA ILE A 238 -37.30 -12.01 9.43
C ILE A 238 -36.91 -12.82 10.69
N HIS A 239 -35.69 -13.39 10.72
CA HIS A 239 -35.20 -14.13 11.89
C HIS A 239 -35.06 -13.23 13.13
N ASP A 240 -35.25 -13.80 14.33
CA ASP A 240 -35.13 -13.09 15.61
C ASP A 240 -33.86 -12.26 15.74
N VAL A 241 -32.71 -12.84 15.36
CA VAL A 241 -31.42 -12.15 15.42
C VAL A 241 -31.37 -10.89 14.54
N ASP A 242 -31.91 -10.97 13.32
CA ASP A 242 -31.92 -9.87 12.35
C ASP A 242 -32.98 -8.84 12.76
N HIS A 243 -34.12 -9.31 13.25
CA HIS A 243 -35.20 -8.49 13.78
C HIS A 243 -34.71 -7.59 14.93
N VAL A 244 -33.97 -8.15 15.88
CA VAL A 244 -33.42 -7.40 17.03
C VAL A 244 -32.50 -6.27 16.58
N ILE A 245 -31.55 -6.55 15.69
CA ILE A 245 -30.54 -5.56 15.31
C ILE A 245 -31.05 -4.55 14.28
N LEU A 246 -31.75 -4.99 13.24
CA LEU A 246 -32.24 -4.12 12.17
C LEU A 246 -33.30 -3.15 12.70
N ASN A 247 -34.30 -3.66 13.41
CA ASN A 247 -35.34 -2.81 13.99
C ASN A 247 -34.84 -2.04 15.21
N GLY A 248 -33.85 -2.56 15.95
CA GLY A 248 -33.17 -1.83 17.02
C GLY A 248 -32.51 -0.56 16.54
N ILE A 249 -31.64 -0.67 15.53
CA ILE A 249 -30.98 0.50 14.92
C ILE A 249 -32.02 1.44 14.33
N ARG A 250 -33.01 0.93 13.58
CA ARG A 250 -33.99 1.81 12.94
C ARG A 250 -34.86 2.56 13.95
N SER A 251 -35.32 1.88 15.00
CA SER A 251 -36.15 2.49 16.06
C SER A 251 -35.41 3.56 16.86
N SER A 252 -34.09 3.45 16.97
CA SER A 252 -33.26 4.44 17.68
C SER A 252 -33.11 5.75 16.92
N GLU A 253 -33.22 5.70 15.60
CA GLU A 253 -32.90 6.81 14.71
C GLU A 253 -34.14 7.60 14.28
N ASN A 254 -35.31 6.98 14.31
CA ASN A 254 -36.56 7.59 13.87
C ASN A 254 -37.20 8.46 14.96
N SER A 255 -36.89 9.76 14.93
CA SER A 255 -37.57 10.79 15.74
C SER A 255 -38.83 11.38 15.07
N ILE A 256 -39.03 11.15 13.77
CA ILE A 256 -40.06 11.83 12.95
C ILE A 256 -41.26 10.92 12.63
N VAL A 257 -41.04 9.64 12.28
CA VAL A 257 -42.11 8.66 12.01
C VAL A 257 -41.83 7.41 12.83
N ARG A 258 -42.74 7.03 13.73
CA ARG A 258 -42.62 5.78 14.51
C ARG A 258 -43.02 4.60 13.64
N TYR A 259 -42.35 3.45 13.83
CA TYR A 259 -42.71 2.21 13.15
C TYR A 259 -44.15 1.84 13.50
N SER A 260 -44.96 1.50 12.50
CA SER A 260 -46.25 0.86 12.72
C SER A 260 -46.52 -0.11 11.58
N SER A 261 -46.61 -1.40 11.90
CA SER A 261 -47.03 -2.42 10.93
C SER A 261 -48.47 -2.22 10.45
N ALA A 262 -49.29 -1.50 11.21
CA ALA A 262 -50.65 -1.08 10.86
C ALA A 262 -50.71 0.31 10.18
N GLY A 263 -49.57 0.97 9.98
CA GLY A 263 -49.49 2.31 9.36
C GLY A 263 -49.76 2.31 7.86
N ALA A 264 -50.08 3.50 7.32
CA ALA A 264 -50.24 3.71 5.88
C ALA A 264 -48.95 3.39 5.11
N GLU A 265 -49.08 2.84 3.90
CA GLU A 265 -47.95 2.36 3.08
C GLU A 265 -46.88 3.45 2.84
N PHE A 266 -47.32 4.68 2.61
CA PHE A 266 -46.43 5.83 2.46
C PHE A 266 -45.62 6.15 3.74
N ALA A 267 -46.22 5.97 4.92
CA ALA A 267 -45.53 6.14 6.20
C ALA A 267 -44.53 5.02 6.45
N LYS A 268 -44.81 3.79 6.00
CA LYS A 268 -43.87 2.65 6.04
C LYS A 268 -42.69 2.87 5.09
N GLN A 269 -42.94 3.37 3.88
CA GLN A 269 -41.90 3.72 2.91
C GLN A 269 -40.99 4.85 3.42
N LEU A 270 -41.57 5.93 3.98
CA LEU A 270 -40.79 7.00 4.61
C LEU A 270 -40.05 6.52 5.87
N PHE A 271 -40.62 5.57 6.62
CA PHE A 271 -39.95 4.93 7.74
C PHE A 271 -38.71 4.15 7.30
N GLY A 272 -38.52 3.77 6.04
CA GLY A 272 -37.32 3.04 5.60
C GLY A 272 -36.19 3.88 5.02
N VAL A 273 -36.47 5.15 4.68
CA VAL A 273 -35.50 6.03 4.02
C VAL A 273 -34.30 6.26 4.94
N THR A 274 -33.13 5.83 4.47
CA THR A 274 -31.84 6.08 5.09
C THR A 274 -31.00 6.97 4.16
N THR A 275 -30.57 8.11 4.67
CA THR A 275 -29.70 9.04 3.96
C THR A 275 -28.23 8.64 4.11
N HIS A 276 -27.40 8.98 3.11
CA HIS A 276 -25.96 8.83 3.19
C HIS A 276 -25.34 9.56 4.41
N HIS A 277 -25.94 10.67 4.87
CA HIS A 277 -25.50 11.36 6.10
C HIS A 277 -25.72 10.51 7.37
N GLU A 278 -26.83 9.79 7.47
CA GLU A 278 -27.08 8.86 8.58
C GLU A 278 -26.08 7.71 8.57
N VAL A 279 -25.83 7.09 7.42
CA VAL A 279 -24.82 6.02 7.29
C VAL A 279 -23.42 6.52 7.67
N ASN A 280 -23.01 7.71 7.19
CA ASN A 280 -21.74 8.32 7.58
C ASN A 280 -21.62 8.50 9.10
N ARG A 281 -22.70 8.95 9.73
CA ARG A 281 -22.76 9.11 11.19
C ARG A 281 -22.61 7.75 11.88
N TRP A 282 -23.36 6.72 11.45
CA TRP A 282 -23.28 5.37 12.01
C TRP A 282 -21.88 4.77 11.87
N MET A 283 -21.25 4.91 10.71
CA MET A 283 -19.87 4.45 10.49
C MET A 283 -18.89 5.14 11.45
N LYS A 284 -18.95 6.47 11.55
CA LYS A 284 -18.08 7.22 12.47
C LYS A 284 -18.29 6.77 13.92
N GLN A 285 -19.55 6.58 14.34
CA GLN A 285 -19.92 6.15 15.69
C GLN A 285 -19.53 4.70 15.98
N ALA A 286 -19.60 3.82 14.99
CA ALA A 286 -19.08 2.45 15.05
C ALA A 286 -17.55 2.36 15.00
N GLY A 287 -16.86 3.49 14.83
CA GLY A 287 -15.41 3.60 14.94
C GLY A 287 -14.66 3.62 13.62
N TYR A 288 -15.34 3.53 12.47
CA TYR A 288 -14.69 3.61 11.16
C TYR A 288 -13.89 4.92 11.02
N TYR A 289 -12.75 4.82 10.32
CA TYR A 289 -11.88 5.95 9.97
C TYR A 289 -12.14 6.39 8.54
N HIS A 290 -11.68 7.60 8.19
CA HIS A 290 -11.72 8.11 6.81
C HIS A 290 -13.11 8.03 6.14
N VAL A 291 -14.16 8.28 6.94
CA VAL A 291 -15.54 8.21 6.46
C VAL A 291 -15.84 9.39 5.54
N GLN A 292 -16.14 9.10 4.28
CA GLN A 292 -16.37 10.11 3.23
C GLN A 292 -17.42 9.67 2.20
N ASN A 293 -17.90 10.63 1.42
CA ASN A 293 -18.84 10.43 0.33
C ASN A 293 -18.12 10.60 -1.01
N ILE A 294 -18.35 9.67 -1.94
CA ILE A 294 -17.78 9.72 -3.28
C ILE A 294 -18.96 9.70 -4.27
N PRO A 295 -19.17 10.77 -5.06
CA PRO A 295 -20.13 10.76 -6.16
C PRO A 295 -19.63 9.85 -7.28
N ILE A 296 -20.40 8.83 -7.66
CA ILE A 296 -19.96 7.80 -8.62
C ILE A 296 -20.53 7.98 -10.02
N HIS A 297 -20.59 9.23 -10.46
CA HIS A 297 -21.05 9.62 -11.79
C HIS A 297 -19.95 9.58 -12.86
N GLU A 298 -18.70 9.41 -12.44
CA GLU A 298 -17.49 9.52 -13.27
C GLU A 298 -16.68 8.23 -13.20
N ARG A 299 -15.89 7.96 -14.26
CA ARG A 299 -15.09 6.72 -14.39
C ARG A 299 -13.98 6.69 -13.35
N GLU A 300 -13.42 7.86 -13.04
CA GLU A 300 -12.38 8.09 -12.05
C GLU A 300 -12.86 7.74 -10.64
N ALA A 301 -14.13 8.03 -10.32
CA ALA A 301 -14.72 7.66 -9.04
C ALA A 301 -14.86 6.13 -8.88
N ILE A 302 -15.16 5.41 -9.97
CA ILE A 302 -15.21 3.94 -9.95
C ILE A 302 -13.82 3.35 -9.68
N LYS A 303 -12.78 3.89 -10.33
CA LYS A 303 -11.39 3.50 -10.07
C LYS A 303 -10.97 3.81 -8.62
N GLN A 304 -11.37 4.98 -8.10
CA GLN A 304 -11.13 5.34 -6.71
C GLN A 304 -11.77 4.32 -5.76
N LEU A 305 -13.03 3.93 -5.99
CA LEU A 305 -13.70 2.92 -5.17
C LEU A 305 -13.02 1.55 -5.23
N GLN A 306 -12.58 1.12 -6.41
CA GLN A 306 -11.85 -0.14 -6.59
C GLN A 306 -10.61 -0.19 -5.69
N LEU A 307 -9.80 0.87 -5.73
CA LEU A 307 -8.58 0.97 -4.92
C LEU A 307 -8.89 1.03 -3.42
N LEU A 308 -9.92 1.77 -3.01
CA LEU A 308 -10.37 1.82 -1.62
C LEU A 308 -10.82 0.43 -1.12
N ILE A 309 -11.56 -0.33 -1.92
CA ILE A 309 -11.96 -1.72 -1.56
C ILE A 309 -10.73 -2.61 -1.37
N GLN A 310 -9.73 -2.50 -2.26
CA GLN A 310 -8.46 -3.23 -2.13
C GLN A 310 -7.69 -2.87 -0.85
N ASP A 311 -7.81 -1.61 -0.40
CA ASP A 311 -7.28 -1.09 0.86
C ASP A 311 -8.13 -1.44 2.10
N GLY A 312 -9.16 -2.27 1.92
CA GLY A 312 -10.05 -2.73 2.99
C GLY A 312 -11.04 -1.68 3.47
N TYR A 313 -11.39 -0.70 2.63
CA TYR A 313 -12.52 0.19 2.88
C TYR A 313 -13.84 -0.54 2.60
N MET A 314 -14.82 -0.24 3.44
CA MET A 314 -16.21 -0.52 3.17
C MET A 314 -16.75 0.46 2.14
N VAL A 315 -17.56 -0.02 1.21
CA VAL A 315 -18.28 0.80 0.24
C VAL A 315 -19.76 0.45 0.28
N GLY A 316 -20.54 1.30 0.94
CA GLY A 316 -21.99 1.29 0.83
C GLY A 316 -22.45 2.23 -0.29
N PHE A 317 -23.50 1.89 -1.01
CA PHE A 317 -23.97 2.69 -2.12
C PHE A 317 -25.47 2.98 -2.02
N ALA A 318 -25.81 4.28 -2.04
CA ALA A 318 -27.17 4.77 -2.12
C ALA A 318 -27.57 4.93 -3.60
N GLY A 319 -28.20 3.89 -4.14
CA GLY A 319 -28.63 3.79 -5.53
C GLY A 319 -30.15 3.66 -5.69
N THR A 320 -30.55 3.04 -6.80
CA THR A 320 -31.95 2.67 -7.03
C THR A 320 -32.17 1.17 -6.84
N GLY A 321 -33.35 0.79 -6.35
CA GLY A 321 -33.79 -0.60 -6.25
C GLY A 321 -33.86 -1.26 -7.62
N SER A 322 -34.17 -0.50 -8.67
CA SER A 322 -34.16 -1.03 -10.04
C SER A 322 -32.75 -1.32 -10.57
N LEU A 323 -31.75 -0.53 -10.20
CA LEU A 323 -30.35 -0.86 -10.51
C LEU A 323 -29.92 -2.13 -9.78
N ALA A 324 -30.29 -2.27 -8.49
CA ALA A 324 -30.00 -3.47 -7.73
C ALA A 324 -30.68 -4.71 -8.36
N ALA A 325 -31.96 -4.62 -8.71
CA ALA A 325 -32.69 -5.69 -9.38
C ALA A 325 -32.06 -6.08 -10.73
N TYR A 326 -31.61 -5.09 -11.51
CA TYR A 326 -30.91 -5.35 -12.77
C TYR A 326 -29.55 -6.04 -12.57
N ILE A 327 -28.83 -5.73 -11.49
CA ILE A 327 -27.59 -6.44 -11.14
C ILE A 327 -27.88 -7.88 -10.73
N LEU A 328 -28.97 -8.10 -9.98
CA LEU A 328 -29.36 -9.45 -9.54
C LEU A 328 -29.94 -10.29 -10.69
N ASP A 329 -30.63 -9.68 -11.65
CA ASP A 329 -31.18 -10.36 -12.82
C ASP A 329 -30.92 -9.55 -14.10
N PRO A 330 -29.70 -9.67 -14.67
CA PRO A 330 -29.31 -8.92 -15.87
C PRO A 330 -30.14 -9.27 -17.11
N GLU A 331 -30.76 -10.45 -17.13
CA GLU A 331 -31.58 -10.92 -18.27
C GLU A 331 -32.85 -10.09 -18.44
N GLN A 332 -33.34 -9.45 -17.37
CA GLN A 332 -34.49 -8.54 -17.44
C GLN A 332 -34.17 -7.22 -18.16
N GLY A 333 -32.90 -6.95 -18.45
CA GLY A 333 -32.45 -5.75 -19.15
C GLY A 333 -32.42 -4.50 -18.27
N ALA A 334 -31.76 -3.44 -18.77
CA ALA A 334 -31.57 -2.22 -18.02
C ALA A 334 -32.92 -1.51 -17.74
N PRO A 335 -33.11 -0.96 -16.53
CA PRO A 335 -34.38 -0.35 -16.16
C PRO A 335 -34.66 0.92 -16.96
N ALA A 336 -35.94 1.16 -17.24
CA ALA A 336 -36.40 2.35 -17.96
C ALA A 336 -36.10 3.63 -17.15
N SER A 337 -35.88 4.74 -17.86
CA SER A 337 -35.55 6.02 -17.22
C SER A 337 -36.71 6.49 -16.33
N LYS A 338 -36.46 6.57 -15.02
CA LYS A 338 -37.41 7.10 -14.03
C LYS A 338 -37.31 8.63 -13.92
N ASN A 339 -38.41 9.31 -13.57
CA ASN A 339 -38.37 10.74 -13.22
C ASN A 339 -37.79 10.96 -11.80
N VAL A 340 -37.55 12.22 -11.42
CA VAL A 340 -36.92 12.59 -10.13
C VAL A 340 -37.65 12.01 -8.92
N VAL A 341 -38.99 12.09 -8.90
CA VAL A 341 -39.82 11.57 -7.79
C VAL A 341 -39.78 10.05 -7.75
N GLN A 342 -39.87 9.39 -8.90
CA GLN A 342 -39.77 7.93 -9.00
C GLN A 342 -38.38 7.42 -8.58
N ARG A 343 -37.29 8.13 -8.92
CA ARG A 343 -35.94 7.77 -8.47
C ARG A 343 -35.74 7.94 -6.96
N PHE A 344 -36.42 8.92 -6.36
CA PHE A 344 -36.40 9.11 -4.92
C PHE A 344 -37.15 7.99 -4.20
N MET A 345 -38.34 7.61 -4.68
CA MET A 345 -39.14 6.52 -4.11
C MET A 345 -38.54 5.13 -4.38
N ASP A 346 -37.74 4.99 -5.44
CA ASP A 346 -36.99 3.78 -5.76
C ASP A 346 -35.61 3.75 -5.10
N GLY A 347 -35.35 4.61 -4.10
CA GLY A 347 -34.07 4.65 -3.40
C GLY A 347 -33.78 3.33 -2.70
N HIS A 348 -32.59 2.78 -2.88
CA HIS A 348 -32.15 1.55 -2.24
C HIS A 348 -30.69 1.61 -1.86
N PHE A 349 -30.33 0.96 -0.77
CA PHE A 349 -28.95 0.90 -0.30
C PHE A 349 -28.41 -0.52 -0.38
N PHE A 350 -27.25 -0.68 -1.00
CA PHE A 350 -26.57 -1.97 -1.11
C PHE A 350 -25.07 -1.85 -0.94
N ILE A 351 -24.42 -2.97 -0.64
CA ILE A 351 -22.97 -3.03 -0.42
C ILE A 351 -22.30 -3.32 -1.75
N ILE A 352 -21.23 -2.60 -2.05
CA ILE A 352 -20.35 -2.93 -3.17
C ILE A 352 -19.20 -3.78 -2.61
N ARG A 353 -19.11 -5.02 -3.07
CA ARG A 353 -18.11 -6.01 -2.69
C ARG A 353 -16.86 -5.89 -3.55
N ASP A 354 -17.07 -5.59 -4.83
CA ASP A 354 -16.04 -5.29 -5.80
C ASP A 354 -16.62 -4.40 -6.90
N ILE A 355 -15.80 -3.55 -7.49
CA ILE A 355 -16.16 -2.73 -8.64
C ILE A 355 -14.94 -2.43 -9.49
N LYS A 356 -15.09 -2.50 -10.81
CA LYS A 356 -14.06 -2.19 -11.78
C LYS A 356 -14.68 -1.52 -13.01
N PHE A 357 -13.95 -0.58 -13.58
CA PHE A 357 -14.29 -0.01 -14.88
C PHE A 357 -13.43 -0.67 -15.96
N ASP A 358 -14.07 -1.36 -16.92
CA ASP A 358 -13.45 -1.89 -18.14
C ASP A 358 -13.45 -0.77 -19.19
N GLU A 359 -12.28 -0.14 -19.39
CA GLU A 359 -12.13 0.98 -20.34
C GLU A 359 -12.32 0.55 -21.79
N GLU A 360 -11.94 -0.69 -22.14
CA GLU A 360 -12.01 -1.19 -23.52
C GLU A 360 -13.46 -1.41 -23.94
N LYS A 361 -14.28 -1.90 -23.02
CA LYS A 361 -15.70 -2.21 -23.28
C LYS A 361 -16.66 -1.10 -22.83
N ASP A 362 -16.16 -0.10 -22.11
CA ASP A 362 -16.97 0.95 -21.45
C ASP A 362 -18.04 0.36 -20.51
N MET A 363 -17.62 -0.63 -19.71
CA MET A 363 -18.48 -1.38 -18.80
C MET A 363 -18.06 -1.18 -17.34
N VAL A 364 -19.04 -1.22 -16.45
CA VAL A 364 -18.86 -1.29 -15.00
C VAL A 364 -19.10 -2.73 -14.59
N ASP A 365 -18.03 -3.42 -14.24
CA ASP A 365 -18.09 -4.72 -13.58
C ASP A 365 -18.30 -4.47 -12.09
N VAL A 366 -19.40 -4.94 -11.53
CA VAL A 366 -19.75 -4.70 -10.13
C VAL A 366 -20.23 -5.98 -9.49
N ARG A 367 -19.78 -6.22 -8.26
CA ARG A 367 -20.31 -7.26 -7.38
C ARG A 367 -20.99 -6.57 -6.20
N ILE A 368 -22.28 -6.81 -6.03
CA ILE A 368 -23.06 -6.21 -4.94
C ILE A 368 -23.60 -7.28 -4.00
N MET A 369 -23.93 -6.86 -2.80
CA MET A 369 -24.73 -7.64 -1.86
C MET A 369 -25.97 -6.86 -1.44
N THR A 370 -27.14 -7.47 -1.62
CA THR A 370 -28.44 -6.90 -1.24
C THR A 370 -29.52 -7.98 -1.16
N TRP A 371 -30.54 -7.77 -0.34
CA TRP A 371 -31.65 -8.73 -0.12
C TRP A 371 -31.21 -10.16 0.24
N GLY A 372 -30.03 -10.32 0.85
CA GLY A 372 -29.45 -11.62 1.19
C GLY A 372 -28.79 -12.34 -0.01
N GLU A 373 -28.70 -11.68 -1.16
CA GLU A 373 -28.06 -12.21 -2.36
C GLU A 373 -26.77 -11.43 -2.66
N GLU A 374 -25.74 -12.16 -3.09
CA GLU A 374 -24.52 -11.58 -3.63
C GLU A 374 -24.38 -11.96 -5.11
N LYS A 375 -24.26 -10.95 -5.98
CA LYS A 375 -24.23 -11.18 -7.44
C LYS A 375 -23.29 -10.21 -8.13
N SER A 376 -22.73 -10.67 -9.24
CA SER A 376 -21.87 -9.87 -10.11
C SER A 376 -22.59 -9.58 -11.42
N ALA A 377 -22.42 -8.38 -11.95
CA ALA A 377 -22.94 -7.98 -13.25
C ALA A 377 -21.95 -7.04 -13.96
N SER A 378 -21.98 -7.06 -15.29
CA SER A 378 -21.28 -6.11 -16.15
C SER A 378 -22.31 -5.19 -16.80
N ILE A 379 -22.24 -3.90 -16.51
CA ILE A 379 -23.25 -2.91 -16.92
C ILE A 379 -22.61 -1.85 -17.80
N PRO A 380 -23.18 -1.49 -18.98
CA PRO A 380 -22.66 -0.36 -19.76
C PRO A 380 -22.62 0.94 -18.93
N PHE A 381 -21.53 1.71 -19.03
CA PHE A 381 -21.34 2.90 -18.18
C PHE A 381 -22.47 3.93 -18.33
N ASP A 382 -23.00 4.10 -19.53
CA ASP A 382 -24.18 4.93 -19.77
C ASP A 382 -25.43 4.45 -19.03
N ALA A 383 -25.63 3.13 -18.95
CA ALA A 383 -26.73 2.53 -18.22
C ALA A 383 -26.53 2.67 -16.70
N TRP A 384 -25.29 2.49 -16.22
CA TRP A 384 -24.92 2.76 -14.83
C TRP A 384 -25.27 4.21 -14.45
N LYS A 385 -24.73 5.19 -15.19
CA LYS A 385 -24.92 6.63 -14.93
C LYS A 385 -26.39 7.06 -14.91
N LYS A 386 -27.23 6.45 -15.76
CA LYS A 386 -28.67 6.73 -15.82
C LYS A 386 -29.44 6.17 -14.61
N ASN A 387 -28.94 5.09 -13.99
CA ASN A 387 -29.69 4.29 -13.02
C ASN A 387 -29.16 4.34 -11.57
N ILE A 388 -28.03 5.00 -11.32
CA ILE A 388 -27.48 5.24 -9.96
C ILE A 388 -28.31 6.19 -9.07
N GLY A 389 -29.46 6.68 -9.56
CA GLY A 389 -30.42 7.45 -8.76
C GLY A 389 -30.12 8.95 -8.66
N LEU A 390 -30.87 9.65 -7.80
CA LEU A 390 -30.76 11.12 -7.65
C LEU A 390 -29.50 11.56 -6.89
N VAL A 391 -28.96 10.69 -6.04
CA VAL A 391 -27.83 11.01 -5.15
C VAL A 391 -26.54 10.29 -5.58
N GLY A 392 -26.61 9.12 -6.23
CA GLY A 392 -25.47 8.47 -6.89
C GLY A 392 -24.17 8.51 -6.08
N THR A 393 -24.25 8.26 -4.77
CA THR A 393 -23.15 8.49 -3.82
C THR A 393 -22.79 7.21 -3.12
N ALA A 394 -21.52 6.86 -3.19
CA ALA A 394 -20.92 5.85 -2.34
C ALA A 394 -20.51 6.47 -0.99
N VAL A 395 -20.90 5.79 0.08
CA VAL A 395 -20.43 6.05 1.44
C VAL A 395 -19.30 5.09 1.73
N VAL A 396 -18.11 5.60 1.99
CA VAL A 396 -16.94 4.78 2.26
C VAL A 396 -16.38 5.02 3.64
N GLY A 397 -15.77 4.00 4.22
CA GLY A 397 -15.02 4.14 5.47
C GLY A 397 -14.17 2.94 5.78
N GLN A 398 -13.03 3.19 6.43
CA GLN A 398 -12.03 2.19 6.73
C GLN A 398 -12.29 1.55 8.10
N ASP A 399 -12.29 0.22 8.16
CA ASP A 399 -12.38 -0.49 9.43
C ASP A 399 -11.14 -0.19 10.30
N PRO A 400 -11.29 0.01 11.63
CA PRO A 400 -10.17 0.22 12.56
C PRO A 400 -9.02 -0.78 12.45
N TYR A 401 -9.32 -2.03 12.07
CA TYR A 401 -8.32 -3.04 11.87
C TYR A 401 -7.36 -2.72 10.72
N MET A 402 -7.86 -2.15 9.63
CA MET A 402 -7.01 -1.76 8.50
C MET A 402 -6.00 -0.67 8.89
N SER A 403 -6.38 0.25 9.78
CA SER A 403 -5.43 1.20 10.34
C SER A 403 -4.34 0.53 11.20
N TYR A 404 -4.63 -0.59 11.86
CA TYR A 404 -3.59 -1.41 12.52
C TYR A 404 -2.68 -2.08 11.48
N MET A 405 -3.25 -2.66 10.42
CA MET A 405 -2.48 -3.30 9.34
C MET A 405 -1.51 -2.34 8.67
N PHE A 406 -1.95 -1.12 8.37
CA PHE A 406 -1.09 -0.05 7.85
C PHE A 406 0.07 0.29 8.79
N ARG A 407 -0.17 0.34 10.11
CA ARG A 407 0.92 0.52 11.09
C ARG A 407 1.90 -0.66 11.10
N VAL A 408 1.42 -1.89 10.96
CA VAL A 408 2.28 -3.09 10.88
C VAL A 408 3.13 -3.06 9.61
N LYS A 409 2.56 -2.70 8.46
CA LYS A 409 3.29 -2.51 7.19
C LYS A 409 4.40 -1.45 7.37
N ALA A 410 4.08 -0.29 7.93
CA ALA A 410 5.05 0.77 8.15
C ALA A 410 6.19 0.39 9.13
N ARG A 411 5.90 -0.44 10.14
CA ARG A 411 6.94 -0.92 11.07
C ARG A 411 8.04 -1.73 10.40
N GLN A 412 7.73 -2.41 9.30
CA GLN A 412 8.73 -3.15 8.53
C GLN A 412 9.79 -2.23 7.92
N MET A 413 9.47 -0.95 7.71
CA MET A 413 10.46 0.02 7.27
C MET A 413 11.45 0.42 8.36
N TYR A 414 11.13 0.25 9.65
CA TYR A 414 12.12 0.48 10.70
C TYR A 414 13.18 -0.62 10.78
N ASP A 415 12.94 -1.77 10.14
CA ASP A 415 13.88 -2.90 10.03
C ASP A 415 14.78 -2.81 8.78
N ILE A 416 14.79 -1.65 8.09
CA ILE A 416 15.50 -1.40 6.82
C ILE A 416 17.03 -1.50 6.90
N GLN A 417 17.62 -1.67 8.08
CA GLN A 417 19.03 -2.11 8.14
C GLN A 417 19.28 -3.44 7.40
N ARG A 418 18.23 -4.21 7.04
CA ARG A 418 18.34 -5.48 6.33
C ARG A 418 17.60 -5.59 4.99
N SER A 419 16.81 -4.61 4.55
CA SER A 419 16.04 -4.72 3.29
C SER A 419 16.25 -3.54 2.34
N THR A 420 16.42 -3.85 1.05
CA THR A 420 16.65 -2.90 -0.04
C THR A 420 15.36 -2.46 -0.73
N TYR A 421 14.21 -2.99 -0.31
CA TYR A 421 12.91 -2.81 -0.97
C TYR A 421 11.75 -2.68 0.02
N CYS A 422 10.65 -2.05 -0.39
CA CYS A 422 9.41 -1.97 0.39
C CYS A 422 8.15 -1.85 -0.49
N SER A 423 6.98 -2.00 0.13
CA SER A 423 5.71 -1.77 -0.57
C SER A 423 5.41 -0.27 -0.65
N PRO A 424 4.67 0.20 -1.67
CA PRO A 424 4.35 1.61 -1.83
C PRO A 424 3.59 2.21 -0.63
N GLU A 425 2.67 1.45 -0.03
CA GLU A 425 1.90 1.88 1.14
C GLU A 425 2.81 2.02 2.36
N ALA A 426 3.71 1.05 2.58
CA ALA A 426 4.68 1.10 3.66
C ALA A 426 5.54 2.37 3.54
N TYR A 427 6.03 2.67 2.33
CA TYR A 427 6.81 3.88 2.05
C TYR A 427 6.03 5.16 2.38
N CYS A 428 4.83 5.32 1.83
CA CYS A 428 4.02 6.51 2.06
C CYS A 428 3.69 6.71 3.54
N ILE A 429 3.32 5.64 4.26
CA ILE A 429 3.00 5.70 5.69
C ILE A 429 4.26 6.04 6.50
N PHE A 430 5.41 5.47 6.16
CA PHE A 430 6.67 5.74 6.84
C PHE A 430 7.10 7.20 6.67
N VAL A 431 7.07 7.72 5.45
CA VAL A 431 7.33 9.14 5.15
C VAL A 431 6.41 10.04 5.97
N ARG A 432 5.11 9.75 5.96
CA ARG A 432 4.09 10.51 6.73
C ARG A 432 4.39 10.56 8.23
N ASN A 433 5.00 9.51 8.79
CA ASN A 433 5.34 9.46 10.22
C ASN A 433 6.62 10.23 10.57
N ILE A 434 7.46 10.56 9.59
CA ILE A 434 8.74 11.25 9.80
C ILE A 434 8.61 12.75 9.56
N ILE A 435 7.98 13.13 8.45
CA ILE A 435 7.85 14.55 8.06
C ILE A 435 6.81 15.24 8.94
N ASP A 436 7.08 16.48 9.33
CA ASP A 436 6.15 17.30 10.10
C ASP A 436 5.32 18.23 9.19
N HIS A 437 4.48 19.08 9.76
CA HIS A 437 3.62 20.00 9.00
C HIS A 437 4.34 21.25 8.46
N SER A 438 5.67 21.23 8.32
CA SER A 438 6.43 22.38 7.81
C SER A 438 6.09 22.72 6.35
N PRO A 439 6.11 24.00 5.95
CA PRO A 439 5.74 24.45 4.60
C PRO A 439 6.52 23.78 3.45
N GLN A 440 7.79 23.43 3.71
CA GLN A 440 8.65 22.74 2.75
C GLN A 440 8.13 21.35 2.33
N TYR A 441 7.28 20.72 3.14
CA TYR A 441 6.68 19.41 2.85
C TYR A 441 5.27 19.50 2.26
N LYS A 442 4.79 20.70 1.93
CA LYS A 442 3.40 20.93 1.49
C LYS A 442 2.97 20.02 0.35
N GLU A 443 3.80 19.85 -0.67
CA GLU A 443 3.47 19.00 -1.82
C GLU A 443 3.48 17.51 -1.46
N ILE A 444 4.40 17.07 -0.59
CA ILE A 444 4.41 15.69 -0.08
C ILE A 444 3.13 15.42 0.74
N HIS A 445 2.72 16.35 1.62
CA HIS A 445 1.47 16.24 2.37
C HIS A 445 0.24 16.18 1.47
N LYS A 446 0.25 16.93 0.36
CA LYS A 446 -0.82 16.90 -0.64
C LYS A 446 -0.90 15.52 -1.30
N LEU A 447 0.22 14.97 -1.76
CA LEU A 447 0.28 13.62 -2.35
C LEU A 447 -0.15 12.55 -1.35
N LEU A 448 0.35 12.63 -0.11
CA LEU A 448 -0.06 11.73 0.97
C LEU A 448 -1.57 11.80 1.20
N ARG A 449 -2.16 13.01 1.27
CA ARG A 449 -3.61 13.13 1.42
C ARG A 449 -4.36 12.50 0.24
N GLN A 450 -3.92 12.77 -0.98
CA GLN A 450 -4.55 12.26 -2.20
C GLN A 450 -4.51 10.73 -2.27
N VAL A 451 -3.37 10.12 -1.99
CA VAL A 451 -3.20 8.66 -2.07
C VAL A 451 -3.97 7.92 -0.99
N PHE A 452 -4.01 8.44 0.25
CA PHE A 452 -4.81 7.84 1.33
C PHE A 452 -6.31 7.81 1.03
N ASN A 453 -6.76 8.70 0.14
CA ASN A 453 -8.15 8.79 -0.32
C ASN A 453 -8.35 8.19 -1.72
N HIS A 454 -7.28 7.74 -2.39
CA HIS A 454 -7.26 7.41 -3.83
C HIS A 454 -7.94 8.48 -4.72
N GLU A 455 -7.76 9.77 -4.38
CA GLU A 455 -8.32 10.90 -5.14
C GLU A 455 -7.92 10.78 -6.63
N ASN A 456 -8.92 10.82 -7.52
CA ASN A 456 -8.75 10.69 -8.98
C ASN A 456 -8.07 9.38 -9.45
N GLY A 457 -8.16 8.30 -8.65
CA GLY A 457 -7.55 7.02 -9.00
C GLY A 457 -6.03 6.96 -8.81
N LEU A 458 -5.44 7.91 -8.06
CA LEU A 458 -4.02 7.90 -7.72
C LEU A 458 -3.67 6.62 -6.95
N THR A 459 -2.75 5.81 -7.49
CA THR A 459 -2.32 4.57 -6.85
C THR A 459 -1.23 4.83 -5.80
N TRP A 460 -1.05 3.88 -4.88
CA TRP A 460 0.06 3.94 -3.93
C TRP A 460 1.43 3.96 -4.60
N LEU A 461 1.60 3.22 -5.71
CA LEU A 461 2.86 3.17 -6.44
C LEU A 461 3.21 4.54 -7.01
N ASP A 462 2.28 5.16 -7.73
CA ASP A 462 2.50 6.45 -8.39
C ASP A 462 2.86 7.53 -7.35
N ALA A 463 2.08 7.58 -6.27
CA ALA A 463 2.34 8.52 -5.18
C ALA A 463 3.68 8.24 -4.48
N ALA A 464 4.01 6.98 -4.20
CA ALA A 464 5.26 6.62 -3.53
C ALA A 464 6.48 7.01 -4.38
N LYS A 465 6.43 6.78 -5.70
CA LYS A 465 7.49 7.17 -6.63
C LYS A 465 7.66 8.68 -6.71
N GLU A 466 6.56 9.43 -6.82
CA GLU A 466 6.63 10.90 -6.82
C GLU A 466 7.13 11.46 -5.48
N ILE A 467 6.67 10.89 -4.35
CA ILE A 467 7.15 11.26 -3.02
C ILE A 467 8.64 10.96 -2.88
N GLN A 468 9.12 9.82 -3.39
CA GLN A 468 10.53 9.45 -3.36
C GLN A 468 11.39 10.46 -4.13
N ASP A 469 11.00 10.83 -5.35
CA ASP A 469 11.73 11.81 -6.16
C ASP A 469 11.79 13.18 -5.45
N ARG A 470 10.69 13.63 -4.81
CA ARG A 470 10.66 14.87 -4.02
C ARG A 470 11.51 14.81 -2.75
N ILE A 471 11.60 13.65 -2.11
CA ILE A 471 12.46 13.44 -0.94
C ILE A 471 13.93 13.56 -1.33
N GLU A 472 14.33 12.95 -2.45
CA GLU A 472 15.71 13.07 -2.96
C GLU A 472 16.06 14.52 -3.36
N GLU A 473 15.10 15.30 -3.85
CA GLU A 473 15.28 16.75 -4.04
C GLU A 473 15.54 17.53 -2.75
N LEU A 474 14.82 17.18 -1.68
CA LEU A 474 14.98 17.84 -0.38
C LEU A 474 16.24 17.36 0.35
N ARG A 475 16.69 16.12 0.10
CA ARG A 475 17.92 15.55 0.67
C ARG A 475 19.15 16.37 0.28
N ALA A 476 19.18 16.95 -0.93
CA ALA A 476 20.22 17.87 -1.37
C ALA A 476 20.31 19.17 -0.52
N ARG A 477 19.30 19.47 0.31
CA ARG A 477 19.27 20.63 1.20
C ARG A 477 19.71 20.30 2.64
N GLU A 478 20.18 19.07 2.89
CA GLU A 478 20.61 18.58 4.20
C GLU A 478 19.53 18.67 5.29
N ASP A 479 18.27 18.45 4.91
CA ASP A 479 17.19 18.44 5.88
C ASP A 479 17.24 17.21 6.81
N GLU A 480 17.32 17.45 8.12
CA GLU A 480 17.48 16.42 9.15
C GLU A 480 16.38 15.35 9.12
N LYS A 481 15.12 15.71 8.85
CA LYS A 481 14.00 14.75 8.80
C LYS A 481 14.07 13.88 7.56
N VAL A 482 14.38 14.49 6.42
CA VAL A 482 14.55 13.76 5.15
C VAL A 482 15.71 12.77 5.23
N LEU A 483 16.77 13.10 5.97
CA LEU A 483 17.90 12.21 6.19
C LEU A 483 17.52 10.94 6.98
N MET A 484 16.44 10.97 7.78
CA MET A 484 15.91 9.78 8.47
C MET A 484 15.18 8.81 7.52
N ILE A 485 14.83 9.24 6.31
CA ILE A 485 14.14 8.42 5.32
C ILE A 485 15.20 7.65 4.52
N PRO A 486 15.12 6.31 4.40
CA PRO A 486 16.09 5.53 3.63
C PRO A 486 16.26 6.03 2.20
N GLU A 487 17.51 6.26 1.82
CA GLU A 487 17.89 6.67 0.46
C GLU A 487 17.67 5.52 -0.52
N LYS A 488 17.11 5.82 -1.70
CA LYS A 488 17.05 4.90 -2.85
C LYS A 488 16.57 3.47 -2.52
N ILE A 489 15.52 3.37 -1.70
CA ILE A 489 14.83 2.10 -1.48
C ILE A 489 14.02 1.71 -2.72
N SER A 490 14.07 0.43 -3.10
CA SER A 490 13.29 -0.13 -4.20
C SER A 490 11.81 -0.21 -3.82
N ILE A 491 10.96 0.68 -4.34
CA ILE A 491 9.50 0.59 -4.14
C ILE A 491 8.91 -0.37 -5.18
N ILE A 492 8.22 -1.43 -4.73
CA ILE A 492 7.69 -2.50 -5.61
C ILE A 492 6.18 -2.77 -5.38
N PRO A 493 5.33 -2.71 -6.43
CA PRO A 493 3.86 -2.67 -6.30
C PRO A 493 3.17 -3.97 -5.85
N ALA A 494 3.90 -5.06 -5.64
CA ALA A 494 3.33 -6.30 -5.16
C ALA A 494 4.39 -7.02 -4.32
N LEU A 495 4.31 -6.83 -3.00
CA LEU A 495 5.04 -7.62 -2.00
C LEU A 495 4.11 -8.61 -1.30
N PRO A 496 3.37 -9.47 -2.02
CA PRO A 496 2.71 -10.58 -1.34
C PRO A 496 3.80 -11.46 -0.71
N PRO A 497 3.47 -12.17 0.38
CA PRO A 497 4.41 -13.07 1.06
C PRO A 497 5.13 -14.04 0.10
N GLU A 498 4.46 -14.46 -0.98
CA GLU A 498 5.01 -15.32 -2.02
C GLU A 498 6.21 -14.72 -2.77
N ILE A 499 6.10 -13.46 -3.20
CA ILE A 499 7.19 -12.76 -3.91
C ILE A 499 8.35 -12.51 -2.95
N LYS A 500 8.05 -12.15 -1.69
CA LYS A 500 9.07 -12.00 -0.66
C LYS A 500 9.82 -13.32 -0.40
N ALA A 501 9.11 -14.43 -0.22
CA ALA A 501 9.71 -15.75 -0.05
C ALA A 501 10.57 -16.16 -1.25
N LYS A 502 10.13 -15.83 -2.48
CA LYS A 502 10.96 -16.04 -3.67
C LYS A 502 12.25 -15.20 -3.65
N PHE A 503 12.20 -13.94 -3.25
CA PHE A 503 13.41 -13.13 -3.08
C PHE A 503 14.35 -13.70 -2.00
N ASP A 504 13.80 -14.15 -0.88
CA ASP A 504 14.59 -14.79 0.19
C ASP A 504 15.28 -16.06 -0.32
N LEU A 505 14.56 -16.92 -1.06
CA LEU A 505 15.15 -18.11 -1.71
C LEU A 505 16.23 -17.76 -2.74
N ILE A 506 16.01 -16.74 -3.57
CA ILE A 506 17.00 -16.27 -4.55
C ILE A 506 18.25 -15.73 -3.87
N HIS A 507 18.11 -15.12 -2.70
CA HIS A 507 19.23 -14.59 -1.94
C HIS A 507 20.21 -15.69 -1.54
N GLU A 508 19.72 -16.89 -1.23
CA GLU A 508 20.51 -18.07 -0.85
C GLU A 508 21.25 -18.72 -2.04
N ILE A 509 20.89 -18.39 -3.29
CA ILE A 509 21.55 -18.92 -4.48
C ILE A 509 22.93 -18.28 -4.63
N SER A 510 23.98 -19.11 -4.52
CA SER A 510 25.38 -18.70 -4.68
C SER A 510 25.86 -18.73 -6.14
N GLU A 511 25.28 -19.59 -6.98
CA GLU A 511 25.66 -19.74 -8.39
C GLU A 511 25.00 -18.67 -9.26
N ARG A 512 25.82 -17.84 -9.93
CA ARG A 512 25.37 -16.68 -10.73
C ARG A 512 24.34 -17.05 -11.79
N THR A 513 24.58 -18.07 -12.60
CA THR A 513 23.67 -18.48 -13.68
C THR A 513 22.31 -18.94 -13.15
N LYS A 514 22.29 -19.70 -12.05
CA LYS A 514 21.04 -20.10 -11.40
C LYS A 514 20.31 -18.90 -10.81
N LYS A 515 21.05 -17.96 -10.24
CA LYS A 515 20.48 -16.73 -9.68
C LYS A 515 19.86 -15.85 -10.76
N ILE A 516 20.53 -15.72 -11.91
CA ILE A 516 19.99 -15.05 -13.09
C ILE A 516 18.68 -15.70 -13.53
N ASN A 517 18.67 -17.02 -13.76
CA ASN A 517 17.47 -17.72 -14.21
C ASN A 517 16.32 -17.55 -13.21
N ALA A 518 16.58 -17.67 -11.90
CA ALA A 518 15.55 -17.49 -10.88
C ALA A 518 14.99 -16.05 -10.83
N LEU A 519 15.85 -15.04 -11.08
CA LEU A 519 15.42 -13.64 -11.20
C LEU A 519 14.66 -13.37 -12.51
N GLU A 520 15.02 -14.03 -13.61
CA GLU A 520 14.29 -13.96 -14.88
C GLU A 520 12.91 -14.64 -14.78
N ASP A 521 12.83 -15.78 -14.08
CA ASP A 521 11.60 -16.54 -13.84
C ASP A 521 10.62 -15.81 -12.93
N LEU A 522 11.09 -14.89 -12.09
CA LEU A 522 10.20 -13.96 -11.38
C LEU A 522 9.37 -13.12 -12.37
N GLY A 523 9.84 -12.93 -13.61
CA GLY A 523 9.03 -12.49 -14.75
C GLY A 523 8.61 -11.02 -14.71
N ILE A 524 9.07 -10.24 -13.73
CA ILE A 524 8.69 -8.83 -13.58
C ILE A 524 9.81 -7.96 -14.14
N GLN A 525 9.92 -7.87 -15.47
CA GLN A 525 10.96 -7.04 -16.11
C GLN A 525 10.89 -5.56 -15.70
N ASP A 526 9.74 -5.07 -15.21
CA ASP A 526 9.54 -3.71 -14.69
C ASP A 526 9.72 -3.60 -13.16
N ASN A 527 10.15 -4.66 -12.47
CA ASN A 527 10.43 -4.60 -11.03
C ASN A 527 11.84 -4.08 -10.78
N ILE A 528 11.92 -2.88 -10.20
CA ILE A 528 13.20 -2.22 -9.93
C ILE A 528 14.14 -3.06 -9.04
N GLU A 529 13.63 -3.86 -8.11
CA GLU A 529 14.47 -4.72 -7.26
C GLU A 529 15.07 -5.89 -8.05
N VAL A 530 14.30 -6.48 -8.96
CA VAL A 530 14.81 -7.53 -9.87
C VAL A 530 15.88 -6.93 -10.78
N GLN A 531 15.62 -5.76 -11.36
CA GLN A 531 16.59 -5.07 -12.22
C GLN A 531 17.87 -4.70 -11.46
N ARG A 532 17.74 -4.17 -10.24
CA ARG A 532 18.86 -3.84 -9.34
C ARG A 532 19.80 -5.03 -9.13
N GLN A 533 19.26 -6.25 -9.06
CA GLN A 533 20.04 -7.47 -8.90
C GLN A 533 20.54 -8.06 -10.22
N LEU A 534 19.75 -8.00 -11.29
CA LEU A 534 20.11 -8.55 -12.60
C LEU A 534 21.20 -7.74 -13.31
N ILE A 535 21.17 -6.40 -13.22
CA ILE A 535 22.12 -5.53 -13.94
C ILE A 535 23.58 -5.90 -13.61
N PRO A 536 24.01 -6.01 -12.32
CA PRO A 536 25.37 -6.43 -12.00
C PRO A 536 25.67 -7.86 -12.47
N LEU A 537 24.72 -8.79 -12.32
CA LEU A 537 24.91 -10.19 -12.70
C LEU A 537 25.10 -10.34 -14.22
N TYR A 538 24.31 -9.63 -15.03
CA TYR A 538 24.49 -9.61 -16.48
C TYR A 538 25.82 -9.02 -16.89
N ALA A 539 26.25 -7.93 -16.26
CA ALA A 539 27.56 -7.33 -16.53
C ALA A 539 28.70 -8.32 -16.21
N GLN A 540 28.62 -9.03 -15.07
CA GLN A 540 29.61 -10.03 -14.67
C GLN A 540 29.66 -11.28 -15.57
N GLU A 541 28.56 -11.61 -16.25
CA GLU A 541 28.48 -12.69 -17.24
C GLU A 541 28.71 -12.21 -18.69
N GLY A 542 28.99 -10.92 -18.89
CA GLY A 542 29.15 -10.33 -20.23
C GLY A 542 27.88 -10.34 -21.08
N GLN A 543 26.69 -10.46 -20.47
CA GLN A 543 25.39 -10.48 -21.14
C GLN A 543 24.92 -9.06 -21.49
N TRP A 544 25.72 -8.33 -22.26
CA TRP A 544 25.52 -6.90 -22.54
C TRP A 544 24.23 -6.58 -23.33
N GLU A 545 23.75 -7.49 -24.18
CA GLU A 545 22.45 -7.31 -24.85
C GLU A 545 21.29 -7.26 -23.86
N LYS A 546 21.34 -8.07 -22.79
CA LYS A 546 20.32 -8.02 -21.75
C LYS A 546 20.39 -6.71 -20.96
N VAL A 547 21.59 -6.21 -20.69
CA VAL A 547 21.79 -4.87 -20.10
C VAL A 547 21.16 -3.78 -20.99
N ARG A 548 21.42 -3.79 -22.30
CA ARG A 548 20.82 -2.83 -23.23
C ARG A 548 19.30 -2.88 -23.22
N ASN A 549 18.73 -4.08 -23.22
CA ASN A 549 17.27 -4.26 -23.18
C ASN A 549 16.65 -3.66 -21.91
N LEU A 550 17.29 -3.81 -20.75
CA LEU A 550 16.83 -3.19 -19.50
C LEU A 550 16.84 -1.66 -19.59
N PHE A 551 17.83 -1.07 -20.26
CA PHE A 551 17.97 0.38 -20.38
C PHE A 551 17.18 0.99 -21.56
N ALA A 552 16.69 0.18 -22.50
CA ALA A 552 15.87 0.67 -23.62
C ALA A 552 14.52 1.28 -23.15
N GLY A 553 14.01 0.85 -21.98
CA GLY A 553 12.76 1.29 -21.38
C GLY A 553 12.89 2.36 -20.29
N LEU A 554 14.07 2.96 -20.10
CA LEU A 554 14.40 3.75 -18.90
C LEU A 554 13.41 4.89 -18.61
N ASN A 555 12.80 5.47 -19.64
CA ASN A 555 11.88 6.60 -19.52
C ASN A 555 10.61 6.29 -18.73
N LYS A 556 10.27 5.00 -18.55
CA LYS A 556 9.11 4.55 -17.76
C LYS A 556 9.36 4.59 -16.24
N PHE A 557 10.61 4.66 -15.81
CA PHE A 557 11.00 4.63 -14.41
C PHE A 557 10.98 6.03 -13.78
N SER A 558 10.76 6.11 -12.47
CA SER A 558 10.93 7.35 -11.72
C SER A 558 12.38 7.84 -11.78
N GLN A 559 12.63 9.09 -11.40
CA GLN A 559 13.99 9.61 -11.44
C GLN A 559 14.91 8.82 -10.50
N THR A 560 14.43 8.52 -9.30
CA THR A 560 15.19 7.75 -8.31
C THR A 560 15.48 6.33 -8.79
N ASP A 561 14.51 5.66 -9.44
CA ASP A 561 14.71 4.33 -10.01
C ASP A 561 15.78 4.33 -11.11
N LYS A 562 15.79 5.34 -11.98
CA LYS A 562 16.84 5.51 -13.00
C LYS A 562 18.21 5.64 -12.34
N GLU A 563 18.33 6.43 -11.28
CA GLU A 563 19.58 6.57 -10.54
C GLU A 563 20.03 5.25 -9.91
N ILE A 564 19.13 4.46 -9.33
CA ILE A 564 19.41 3.11 -8.81
C ILE A 564 19.97 2.22 -9.93
N MET A 565 19.33 2.20 -11.10
CA MET A 565 19.78 1.38 -12.24
C MET A 565 21.18 1.76 -12.70
N TYR A 566 21.48 3.07 -12.84
CA TYR A 566 22.81 3.54 -13.23
C TYR A 566 23.87 3.19 -12.19
N GLU A 567 23.57 3.34 -10.89
CA GLU A 567 24.49 2.94 -9.80
C GLU A 567 24.78 1.43 -9.83
N CYS A 568 23.77 0.60 -10.10
CA CYS A 568 23.95 -0.83 -10.28
C CYS A 568 24.76 -1.18 -11.53
N LEU A 569 24.59 -0.43 -12.63
CA LEU A 569 25.37 -0.64 -13.84
C LEU A 569 26.85 -0.27 -13.63
N ASP A 570 27.13 0.84 -12.93
CA ASP A 570 28.50 1.21 -12.54
C ASP A 570 29.14 0.11 -11.69
N GLN A 571 28.44 -0.35 -10.65
CA GLN A 571 28.89 -1.46 -9.82
C GLN A 571 29.14 -2.73 -10.66
N GLY A 572 28.20 -3.07 -11.56
CA GLY A 572 28.31 -4.21 -12.46
C GLY A 572 29.54 -4.12 -13.37
N CYS A 573 29.82 -2.95 -13.93
CA CYS A 573 30.99 -2.70 -14.76
C CYS A 573 32.30 -2.88 -13.97
N ARG A 574 32.38 -2.34 -12.74
CA ARG A 574 33.55 -2.54 -11.87
C ARG A 574 33.79 -4.02 -11.56
N LEU A 575 32.72 -4.77 -11.29
CA LEU A 575 32.79 -6.21 -11.05
C LEU A 575 33.17 -7.00 -12.32
N ALA A 576 32.64 -6.62 -13.48
CA ALA A 576 32.98 -7.22 -14.77
C ALA A 576 34.48 -7.08 -15.07
N LEU A 577 35.06 -5.89 -14.85
CA LEU A 577 36.50 -5.66 -15.00
C LEU A 577 37.32 -6.54 -14.05
N SER A 578 36.88 -6.71 -12.80
CA SER A 578 37.56 -7.59 -11.83
C SER A 578 37.56 -9.07 -12.25
N LEU A 579 36.60 -9.46 -13.11
CA LEU A 579 36.48 -10.79 -13.69
C LEU A 579 37.04 -10.88 -15.12
N ALA A 580 37.78 -9.85 -15.57
CA ALA A 580 38.33 -9.74 -16.93
C ALA A 580 37.29 -9.82 -18.06
N VAL A 581 36.05 -9.41 -17.80
CA VAL A 581 35.00 -9.28 -18.81
C VAL A 581 35.12 -7.90 -19.48
N ALA A 582 35.24 -7.88 -20.81
CA ALA A 582 35.35 -6.64 -21.57
C ALA A 582 34.03 -5.86 -21.55
N ILE A 583 34.11 -4.55 -21.28
CA ILE A 583 32.97 -3.63 -21.30
C ILE A 583 32.87 -3.00 -22.70
N PRO A 584 31.71 -3.10 -23.39
CA PRO A 584 31.48 -2.43 -24.65
C PRO A 584 31.50 -0.90 -24.53
N ASP A 585 32.00 -0.21 -25.56
CA ASP A 585 32.11 1.26 -25.59
C ASP A 585 30.78 1.99 -25.37
N ASP A 586 29.67 1.43 -25.86
CA ASP A 586 28.34 1.99 -25.69
C ASP A 586 27.88 1.92 -24.23
N ILE A 587 28.17 0.82 -23.52
CA ILE A 587 27.90 0.68 -22.08
C ILE A 587 28.79 1.63 -21.28
N GLN A 588 30.07 1.75 -21.63
CA GLN A 588 30.99 2.69 -20.99
C GLN A 588 30.48 4.14 -21.12
N LYS A 589 29.93 4.50 -22.29
CA LYS A 589 29.28 5.80 -22.54
C LYS A 589 27.98 6.02 -21.77
N MET A 590 27.31 4.96 -21.30
CA MET A 590 26.13 5.07 -20.43
C MET A 590 26.51 5.32 -18.98
N VAL A 591 27.57 4.66 -18.49
CA VAL A 591 28.02 4.71 -17.09
C VAL A 591 28.81 5.98 -16.79
N ASP A 592 29.87 6.23 -17.55
CA ASP A 592 30.86 7.25 -17.21
C ASP A 592 30.26 8.66 -17.06
N PRO A 593 29.39 9.15 -17.96
CA PRO A 593 28.77 10.47 -17.79
C PRO A 593 27.78 10.56 -16.63
N ASN A 594 27.13 9.45 -16.26
CA ASN A 594 26.10 9.39 -15.21
C ASN A 594 26.65 8.96 -13.85
N GLN A 595 27.97 8.87 -13.70
CA GLN A 595 28.59 8.61 -12.41
C GLN A 595 28.49 9.85 -11.50
N LYS A 596 27.90 9.67 -10.31
CA LYS A 596 27.90 10.67 -9.23
C LYS A 596 29.32 10.84 -8.67
N LEU A 597 29.66 12.09 -8.38
CA LEU A 597 30.93 12.45 -7.76
C LEU A 597 30.79 12.44 -6.24
N ALA A 598 31.88 12.12 -5.54
CA ALA A 598 31.91 12.11 -4.07
C ALA A 598 31.86 13.52 -3.43
N PHE A 599 31.92 14.57 -4.26
CA PHE A 599 31.99 15.97 -3.83
C PHE A 599 30.88 16.81 -4.49
N LYS A 600 30.51 17.92 -3.82
CA LYS A 600 29.52 18.91 -4.23
C LYS A 600 30.13 20.01 -5.11
N ALA A 601 29.27 20.80 -5.74
CA ALA A 601 29.69 21.93 -6.56
C ALA A 601 30.57 22.95 -5.81
N LYS A 602 30.30 23.20 -4.53
CA LYS A 602 31.15 24.07 -3.69
C LYS A 602 32.58 23.54 -3.59
N GLU A 603 32.74 22.24 -3.36
CA GLU A 603 34.04 21.58 -3.22
C GLU A 603 34.81 21.61 -4.53
N LEU A 604 34.14 21.45 -5.69
CA LEU A 604 34.74 21.68 -7.00
C LEU A 604 35.29 23.11 -7.13
N ILE A 605 34.46 24.12 -6.83
CA ILE A 605 34.84 25.54 -6.97
C ILE A 605 36.00 25.87 -6.02
N ASP A 606 35.96 25.34 -4.81
CA ASP A 606 37.01 25.51 -3.80
C ASP A 606 38.31 24.83 -4.25
N ALA A 607 38.24 23.62 -4.80
CA ALA A 607 39.39 22.92 -5.36
C ALA A 607 40.00 23.70 -6.53
N LEU A 608 39.19 24.18 -7.48
CA LEU A 608 39.67 24.97 -8.62
C LEU A 608 40.30 26.31 -8.18
N SER A 609 39.77 26.95 -7.14
CA SER A 609 40.35 28.16 -6.55
C SER A 609 41.71 27.88 -5.90
N LYS A 610 41.81 26.79 -5.11
CA LYS A 610 43.07 26.34 -4.48
C LYS A 610 44.14 26.01 -5.52
N VAL A 611 43.75 25.45 -6.67
CA VAL A 611 44.65 25.03 -7.75
C VAL A 611 45.18 26.19 -8.56
N THR A 612 44.35 27.19 -8.80
CA THR A 612 44.75 28.40 -9.54
C THR A 612 45.43 29.43 -8.64
N GLY A 613 45.34 29.27 -7.31
CA GLY A 613 45.82 30.26 -6.34
C GLY A 613 44.98 31.53 -6.30
N LEU A 614 43.76 31.48 -6.86
CA LEU A 614 42.85 32.63 -6.94
C LEU A 614 41.95 32.70 -5.70
N PRO A 615 41.60 33.91 -5.23
CA PRO A 615 40.80 34.09 -4.02
C PRO A 615 39.38 33.56 -4.18
N LYS A 616 38.89 32.87 -3.14
CA LYS A 616 37.48 32.47 -3.03
C LYS A 616 36.59 33.73 -2.99
N GLY A 617 35.52 33.75 -3.78
CA GLY A 617 34.60 34.90 -3.87
C GLY A 617 35.01 36.01 -4.83
N GLY A 618 36.03 35.79 -5.67
CA GLY A 618 36.40 36.70 -6.77
C GLY A 618 35.70 36.39 -8.10
N ASN A 619 36.00 37.19 -9.14
CA ASN A 619 35.41 37.07 -10.49
C ASN A 619 35.51 35.65 -11.07
N PHE A 620 36.64 34.97 -10.86
CA PHE A 620 36.82 33.58 -11.26
C PHE A 620 35.78 32.63 -10.63
N THR A 621 35.56 32.75 -9.33
CA THR A 621 34.59 31.89 -8.62
C THR A 621 33.14 32.19 -8.99
N TYR A 622 32.79 33.46 -9.22
CA TYR A 622 31.45 33.83 -9.69
C TYR A 622 31.22 33.39 -11.14
N GLY A 623 32.22 33.54 -12.01
CA GLY A 623 32.17 33.06 -13.39
C GLY A 623 32.01 31.54 -13.45
N LEU A 624 32.80 30.79 -12.68
CA LEU A 624 32.65 29.33 -12.56
C LEU A 624 31.27 28.94 -12.03
N ARG A 625 30.77 29.62 -10.98
CA ARG A 625 29.40 29.39 -10.48
C ARG A 625 28.36 29.59 -11.57
N GLY A 626 28.43 30.69 -12.32
CA GLY A 626 27.49 30.99 -13.40
C GLY A 626 27.49 29.93 -14.50
N ARG A 627 28.68 29.47 -14.94
CA ARG A 627 28.80 28.45 -16.00
C ARG A 627 28.45 27.04 -15.54
N LEU A 628 28.78 26.71 -14.30
CA LEU A 628 28.36 25.46 -13.70
C LEU A 628 26.82 25.44 -13.53
N LEU A 629 26.22 26.56 -13.14
CA LEU A 629 24.76 26.73 -13.08
C LEU A 629 24.13 26.49 -14.46
N GLU A 630 24.70 27.04 -15.52
CA GLU A 630 24.22 26.86 -16.90
C GLU A 630 24.26 25.39 -17.35
N CYS A 631 25.34 24.69 -17.05
CA CYS A 631 25.50 23.27 -17.39
C CYS A 631 24.51 22.39 -16.62
N ILE A 632 24.33 22.66 -15.33
CA ILE A 632 23.43 21.89 -14.47
C ILE A 632 21.96 22.22 -14.77
N ARG A 633 21.65 23.45 -15.20
CA ARG A 633 20.28 23.87 -15.51
C ARG A 633 19.68 23.05 -16.65
N SER A 634 20.46 22.71 -17.69
CA SER A 634 19.98 21.82 -18.77
C SER A 634 19.54 20.47 -18.21
N ARG A 635 20.36 19.88 -17.34
CA ARG A 635 20.06 18.62 -16.66
C ARG A 635 18.79 18.72 -15.80
N TYR A 636 18.68 19.75 -14.97
CA TYR A 636 17.50 19.93 -14.12
C TYR A 636 16.23 20.24 -14.93
N GLN A 637 16.34 20.90 -16.09
CA GLN A 637 15.23 21.11 -17.01
C GLN A 637 14.78 19.81 -17.68
N GLU A 638 15.73 18.99 -18.14
CA GLU A 638 15.45 17.65 -18.66
C GLU A 638 14.82 16.73 -17.60
N GLU A 639 15.28 16.84 -16.36
CA GLU A 639 14.75 16.12 -15.18
C GLU A 639 13.43 16.72 -14.65
N GLN A 640 12.98 17.88 -15.16
CA GLN A 640 11.80 18.63 -14.68
C GLN A 640 11.88 19.04 -13.18
N ARG A 641 13.08 19.33 -12.67
CA ARG A 641 13.34 19.65 -11.26
C ARG A 641 13.56 21.14 -11.03
N GLU A 642 13.20 21.60 -9.85
CA GLU A 642 13.64 22.91 -9.37
C GLU A 642 15.12 22.89 -9.00
N MET A 643 15.85 23.91 -9.44
CA MET A 643 17.27 24.04 -9.15
C MET A 643 17.49 24.40 -7.66
N PRO A 644 18.18 23.56 -6.88
CA PRO A 644 18.55 23.89 -5.51
C PRO A 644 19.69 24.92 -5.49
N TYR A 645 20.06 25.38 -4.30
CA TYR A 645 21.22 26.24 -4.14
C TYR A 645 22.49 25.55 -4.63
N LEU A 646 23.19 26.17 -5.60
CA LEU A 646 24.26 25.55 -6.38
C LEU A 646 25.31 24.86 -5.50
N ASP A 647 25.72 25.49 -4.41
CA ASP A 647 26.81 25.00 -3.55
C ASP A 647 26.54 23.59 -3.02
N ASN A 648 25.27 23.19 -2.86
CA ASN A 648 24.88 21.89 -2.33
C ASN A 648 24.60 20.81 -3.39
N VAL A 649 24.73 21.15 -4.67
CA VAL A 649 24.47 20.22 -5.77
C VAL A 649 25.55 19.14 -5.81
N ILE A 650 25.14 17.87 -5.71
CA ILE A 650 25.98 16.72 -6.06
C ILE A 650 26.14 16.70 -7.59
N LEU A 651 27.39 16.68 -8.02
CA LEU A 651 27.76 16.73 -9.42
C LEU A 651 27.84 15.34 -10.03
N TYR A 652 27.52 15.26 -11.32
CA TYR A 652 27.80 14.11 -12.16
C TYR A 652 29.05 14.39 -13.01
N LYS A 653 29.75 13.35 -13.46
CA LYS A 653 30.86 13.52 -14.42
C LYS A 653 30.44 14.32 -15.66
N LYS A 654 29.24 14.11 -16.19
CA LYS A 654 28.69 14.92 -17.31
C LYS A 654 28.59 16.41 -16.99
N ASP A 655 28.31 16.79 -15.73
CA ASP A 655 28.27 18.21 -15.34
C ASP A 655 29.66 18.84 -15.49
N ILE A 656 30.71 18.10 -15.12
CA ILE A 656 32.11 18.51 -15.28
C ILE A 656 32.50 18.57 -16.76
N TYR A 657 32.14 17.56 -17.55
CA TYR A 657 32.43 17.52 -18.98
C TYR A 657 31.76 18.67 -19.73
N ASN A 658 30.50 18.95 -19.40
CA ASN A 658 29.76 20.07 -19.97
C ASN A 658 30.36 21.41 -19.55
N LEU A 659 30.77 21.57 -18.28
CA LEU A 659 31.48 22.76 -17.82
C LEU A 659 32.77 22.98 -18.62
N ILE A 660 33.59 21.94 -18.78
CA ILE A 660 34.84 22.04 -19.54
C ILE A 660 34.55 22.35 -21.01
N ALA A 661 33.56 21.69 -21.62
CA ALA A 661 33.17 21.93 -23.00
C ALA A 661 32.72 23.38 -23.22
N LEU A 662 31.89 23.90 -22.32
CA LEU A 662 31.40 25.27 -22.34
C LEU A 662 32.56 26.26 -22.21
N LEU A 663 33.39 26.13 -21.18
CA LEU A 663 34.54 27.01 -20.96
C LEU A 663 35.56 26.95 -22.11
N ASN A 664 35.80 25.76 -22.66
CA ASN A 664 36.70 25.57 -23.80
C ASN A 664 36.17 26.26 -25.07
N LYS A 665 34.85 26.26 -25.28
CA LYS A 665 34.20 26.99 -26.38
C LYS A 665 34.27 28.50 -26.17
N GLU A 666 34.01 28.98 -24.95
CA GLU A 666 34.11 30.40 -24.61
C GLU A 666 35.54 30.93 -24.76
N LEU A 667 36.54 30.19 -24.29
CA LEU A 667 37.95 30.52 -24.50
C LEU A 667 38.30 30.63 -25.98
N HIS A 668 37.82 29.73 -26.84
CA HIS A 668 38.07 29.82 -28.27
C HIS A 668 37.45 31.08 -28.91
N ILE A 669 36.25 31.47 -28.47
CA ILE A 669 35.59 32.70 -28.95
C ILE A 669 36.42 33.94 -28.59
N HIS A 670 37.01 33.97 -27.39
CA HIS A 670 37.78 35.10 -26.89
C HIS A 670 39.26 35.10 -27.31
N GLU A 671 39.85 33.92 -27.50
CA GLU A 671 41.23 33.69 -27.92
C GLU A 671 41.21 32.69 -29.10
N PRO A 672 41.04 33.15 -30.36
CA PRO A 672 40.90 32.25 -31.52
C PRO A 672 42.09 31.30 -31.76
N SER A 673 43.26 31.60 -31.19
CA SER A 673 44.43 30.70 -31.19
C SER A 673 44.24 29.48 -30.28
N HIS A 674 43.36 29.54 -29.28
CA HIS A 674 43.01 28.41 -28.43
C HIS A 674 42.28 27.34 -29.23
N ARG A 675 42.87 26.15 -29.41
CA ARG A 675 42.23 25.06 -30.16
C ARG A 675 41.16 24.38 -29.31
N ILE A 676 39.94 24.30 -29.84
CA ILE A 676 38.82 23.58 -29.22
C ILE A 676 39.21 22.10 -29.01
N MET A 677 39.13 21.64 -27.76
CA MET A 677 39.17 20.22 -27.42
C MET A 677 38.02 19.45 -28.08
N ASN A 678 38.31 18.30 -28.70
CA ASN A 678 37.29 17.35 -29.13
C ASN A 678 36.69 16.61 -27.92
N GLN A 679 35.61 15.86 -28.13
CA GLN A 679 34.87 15.18 -27.07
C GLN A 679 35.75 14.22 -26.25
N GLU A 680 36.60 13.44 -26.91
CA GLU A 680 37.53 12.51 -26.25
C GLU A 680 38.52 13.24 -25.32
N LYS A 681 39.07 14.38 -25.77
CA LYS A 681 39.95 15.21 -24.95
C LYS A 681 39.22 15.83 -23.75
N ILE A 682 37.96 16.25 -23.93
CA ILE A 682 37.14 16.79 -22.84
C ILE A 682 36.92 15.71 -21.77
N ILE A 683 36.55 14.50 -22.16
CA ILE A 683 36.33 13.36 -21.23
C ILE A 683 37.63 13.03 -20.49
N ARG A 684 38.76 12.93 -21.20
CA ARG A 684 40.07 12.65 -20.59
C ARG A 684 40.50 13.75 -19.61
N PHE A 685 40.32 15.02 -19.99
CA PHE A 685 40.64 16.16 -19.15
C PHE A 685 39.75 16.22 -17.91
N GLY A 686 38.44 16.03 -18.08
CA GLY A 686 37.49 16.03 -16.97
C GLY A 686 37.70 14.88 -16.00
N SER A 687 37.98 13.68 -16.49
CA SER A 687 38.25 12.52 -15.64
C SER A 687 39.52 12.72 -14.79
N ALA A 688 40.57 13.29 -15.39
CA ALA A 688 41.78 13.65 -14.66
C ALA A 688 41.56 14.74 -13.60
N LEU A 689 40.64 15.68 -13.84
CA LEU A 689 40.23 16.68 -12.86
C LEU A 689 39.49 16.03 -11.68
N VAL A 690 38.49 15.19 -11.97
CA VAL A 690 37.69 14.47 -10.97
C VAL A 690 38.59 13.62 -10.07
N GLU A 691 39.42 12.75 -10.65
CA GLU A 691 40.32 11.88 -9.88
C GLU A 691 41.24 12.64 -8.93
N HIS A 692 41.69 13.83 -9.33
CA HIS A 692 42.58 14.62 -8.47
C HIS A 692 41.84 15.25 -7.29
N ILE A 693 40.59 15.66 -7.48
CA ILE A 693 39.75 16.20 -6.42
C ILE A 693 39.43 15.10 -5.40
N GLU A 694 38.98 13.93 -5.86
CA GLU A 694 38.63 12.80 -4.99
C GLU A 694 39.84 12.27 -4.19
N LYS A 695 41.04 12.21 -4.81
CA LYS A 695 42.27 11.78 -4.12
C LYS A 695 42.70 12.75 -3.00
N LYS A 696 42.44 14.05 -3.13
CA LYS A 696 42.83 15.04 -2.11
C LYS A 696 41.97 14.99 -0.85
N GLU A 697 40.69 14.68 -0.97
CA GLU A 697 39.82 14.49 0.20
C GLU A 697 40.21 13.27 1.03
N GLN A 698 40.73 12.20 0.41
CA GLN A 698 41.27 11.05 1.14
C GLN A 698 42.57 11.33 1.89
N THR A 699 43.31 12.39 1.52
CA THR A 699 44.58 12.74 2.17
C THR A 699 44.43 13.77 3.29
N GLU A 700 43.37 14.60 3.28
CA GLU A 700 43.11 15.59 4.35
C GLU A 700 42.56 14.96 5.66
N VAL A 701 42.27 13.65 5.69
CA VAL A 701 41.92 12.90 6.92
C VAL A 701 43.16 12.40 7.69
N ILE A 702 44.34 12.40 7.06
CA ILE A 702 45.62 11.98 7.67
C ILE A 702 46.66 13.06 7.37
N ASP A 703 46.66 14.16 8.13
CA ASP A 703 47.87 14.84 8.60
C ASP A 703 47.52 16.17 9.29
N ASN A 704 47.49 16.14 10.62
CA ASN A 704 47.73 17.30 11.47
C ASN A 704 49.23 17.33 11.81
N PHE A 705 50.07 17.87 10.92
CA PHE A 705 51.39 18.39 11.29
C PHE A 705 51.73 19.63 10.46
N PRO A 706 52.17 20.73 11.09
CA PRO A 706 52.59 21.92 10.36
C PRO A 706 54.07 21.76 10.02
N ASP A 707 54.42 21.57 8.76
CA ASP A 707 55.74 22.05 8.34
C ASP A 707 55.85 22.41 6.86
N ALA A 708 56.67 23.43 6.66
CA ALA A 708 56.98 24.07 5.41
C ALA A 708 57.78 23.15 4.47
N ASN A 709 57.72 23.46 3.17
CA ASN A 709 58.54 22.93 2.08
C ASN A 709 58.18 21.55 1.51
N LEU A 710 57.13 21.50 0.70
CA LEU A 710 57.00 20.49 -0.36
C LEU A 710 56.67 21.17 -1.69
N LYS A 711 57.70 21.35 -2.53
CA LYS A 711 57.55 21.50 -3.98
C LYS A 711 56.96 20.21 -4.53
N HIS A 712 55.64 20.07 -4.52
CA HIS A 712 54.99 18.95 -5.18
C HIS A 712 55.20 19.05 -6.69
N ASN A 713 55.90 18.06 -7.23
CA ASN A 713 56.10 17.88 -8.65
C ASN A 713 54.75 17.46 -9.26
N HIS A 714 53.89 18.43 -9.55
CA HIS A 714 52.58 18.18 -10.16
C HIS A 714 52.73 17.39 -11.46
N SER A 715 51.90 16.36 -11.65
CA SER A 715 51.87 15.58 -12.90
C SER A 715 51.69 16.52 -14.09
N LYS A 716 52.25 16.18 -15.26
CA LYS A 716 52.14 17.00 -16.49
C LYS A 716 50.67 17.34 -16.79
N THR A 717 49.75 16.42 -16.53
CA THR A 717 48.30 16.60 -16.68
C THR A 717 47.74 17.66 -15.74
N TRP A 718 48.18 17.69 -14.48
CA TRP A 718 47.71 18.68 -13.52
C TRP A 718 48.17 20.11 -13.82
N LYS A 719 49.40 20.26 -14.34
CA LYS A 719 49.88 21.56 -14.84
C LYS A 719 49.00 22.09 -15.97
N LYS A 720 48.62 21.23 -16.92
CA LYS A 720 47.69 21.57 -18.00
C LYS A 720 46.29 21.95 -17.50
N ILE A 721 45.80 21.27 -16.46
CA ILE A 721 44.52 21.62 -15.82
C ILE A 721 44.60 23.02 -15.18
N CYS A 722 45.66 23.29 -14.41
CA CYS A 722 45.90 24.59 -13.81
C CYS A 722 46.01 25.71 -14.88
N GLU A 723 46.79 25.49 -15.93
CA GLU A 723 46.95 26.42 -17.05
C GLU A 723 45.62 26.74 -17.75
N PHE A 724 44.79 25.72 -18.02
CA PHE A 724 43.47 25.90 -18.60
C PHE A 724 42.59 26.81 -17.72
N PHE A 725 42.48 26.52 -16.42
CA PHE A 725 41.65 27.33 -15.52
C PHE A 725 42.23 28.72 -15.24
N LEU A 726 43.55 28.92 -15.32
CA LEU A 726 44.17 30.25 -15.30
C LEU A 726 43.82 31.07 -16.55
N LYS A 727 43.74 30.43 -17.73
CA LYS A 727 43.21 31.09 -18.94
C LYS A 727 41.73 31.44 -18.79
N VAL A 728 40.92 30.53 -18.26
CA VAL A 728 39.50 30.79 -17.93
C VAL A 728 39.38 31.97 -16.97
N ALA A 729 40.23 32.04 -15.95
CA ALA A 729 40.25 33.17 -15.02
C ALA A 729 40.57 34.49 -15.73
N SER A 730 41.56 34.50 -16.64
CA SER A 730 41.90 35.70 -17.43
C SER A 730 40.74 36.16 -18.32
N TYR A 731 39.92 35.21 -18.81
CA TYR A 731 38.70 35.50 -19.56
C TYR A 731 37.62 36.16 -18.67
N PHE A 732 37.38 35.63 -17.47
CA PHE A 732 36.37 36.19 -16.56
C PHE A 732 36.71 37.59 -16.02
N ASP A 733 37.99 37.98 -16.07
CA ASP A 733 38.52 39.17 -15.43
C ASP A 733 38.74 40.34 -16.40
N GLN A 734 37.80 40.60 -17.35
CA GLN A 734 37.90 41.63 -18.41
C GLN A 734 38.21 43.09 -17.94
N ASN A 735 38.51 43.34 -16.67
CA ASN A 735 39.23 44.50 -16.17
C ASN A 735 40.27 44.11 -15.10
N ILE A 736 41.50 43.78 -15.53
CA ILE A 736 42.80 44.30 -15.07
C ILE A 736 43.89 43.70 -15.99
N ILE A 737 43.95 44.20 -17.22
CA ILE A 737 45.27 44.39 -17.85
C ILE A 737 45.86 45.60 -17.15
N ASN A 738 46.65 45.39 -16.09
CA ASN A 738 47.83 46.20 -15.83
C ASN A 738 48.70 45.60 -14.71
N LYS A 739 49.94 45.29 -15.09
CA LYS A 739 51.13 45.09 -14.25
C LYS A 739 51.23 43.82 -13.40
N ARG A 740 51.21 42.63 -14.03
CA ARG A 740 52.14 41.53 -13.64
C ARG A 740 52.34 40.39 -14.66
N ILE A 741 51.63 40.39 -15.80
CA ILE A 741 51.80 39.38 -16.87
C ILE A 741 52.40 40.01 -18.14
N GLU A 742 53.43 40.85 -18.00
CA GLU A 742 54.30 41.22 -19.13
C GLU A 742 55.59 40.38 -19.18
N LYS A 743 55.82 39.48 -18.22
CA LYS A 743 57.01 38.63 -18.19
C LYS A 743 56.89 37.26 -18.88
N ASN A 744 55.68 36.83 -19.27
CA ASN A 744 55.47 35.50 -19.89
C ASN A 744 54.97 35.56 -21.34
N LYS A 745 55.35 36.59 -22.11
CA LYS A 745 54.98 36.77 -23.53
C LYS A 745 55.63 35.78 -24.52
N ASN A 746 56.41 34.81 -24.05
CA ASN A 746 57.00 33.78 -24.90
C ASN A 746 56.61 32.39 -24.41
N PHE A 747 55.41 31.92 -24.76
CA PHE A 747 55.07 30.50 -24.65
C PHE A 747 54.61 30.00 -26.01
N LYS A 748 55.40 29.11 -26.62
CA LYS A 748 55.05 28.42 -27.87
C LYS A 748 54.11 27.28 -27.54
N GLU A 749 53.00 27.24 -28.27
CA GLU A 749 51.97 26.21 -28.26
C GLU A 749 52.55 24.84 -28.65
N ASP A 750 52.41 23.84 -27.78
CA ASP A 750 52.13 22.48 -28.24
C ASP A 750 51.48 21.63 -27.12
N LEU A 751 50.16 21.41 -27.21
CA LEU A 751 49.44 20.43 -26.39
C LEU A 751 49.46 19.03 -27.03
N GLY A 752 50.24 18.83 -28.11
CA GLY A 752 50.28 17.62 -28.93
C GLY A 752 50.75 16.32 -28.27
N GLU A 753 51.45 16.37 -27.13
CA GLU A 753 51.90 15.16 -26.44
C GLU A 753 51.30 15.06 -25.02
N ILE A 754 50.22 14.28 -24.90
CA ILE A 754 49.94 13.51 -23.68
C ILE A 754 50.30 12.06 -24.03
N LYS A 755 51.59 11.75 -24.06
CA LYS A 755 52.08 10.37 -24.17
C LYS A 755 51.75 9.60 -22.90
N GLU A 756 51.37 8.34 -23.08
CA GLU A 756 51.12 7.34 -22.05
C GLU A 756 52.32 7.24 -21.10
N ASP A 757 52.08 7.47 -19.80
CA ASP A 757 52.90 6.89 -18.73
C ASP A 757 51.97 5.99 -17.92
N ILE A 758 51.68 4.81 -18.48
CA ILE A 758 51.16 3.67 -17.73
C ILE A 758 52.01 2.46 -18.10
N TYR A 759 53.12 2.29 -17.37
CA TYR A 759 53.65 0.97 -17.08
C TYR A 759 53.82 0.86 -15.58
N LEU A 760 52.93 0.07 -14.97
CA LEU A 760 53.09 -0.46 -13.63
C LEU A 760 54.40 -1.25 -13.58
N LYS A 761 55.41 -0.73 -12.86
CA LYS A 761 56.44 -1.58 -12.27
C LYS A 761 55.79 -2.32 -11.09
N TYR A 762 55.30 -3.53 -11.36
CA TYR A 762 55.29 -4.58 -10.34
C TYR A 762 56.73 -5.11 -10.28
N GLU A 763 57.51 -4.64 -9.29
CA GLU A 763 58.72 -5.36 -8.86
C GLU A 763 58.33 -6.30 -7.72
N GLU A 764 58.55 -7.58 -8.00
CA GLU A 764 58.37 -8.73 -7.15
C GLU A 764 59.13 -8.58 -5.83
N SER A 765 58.42 -8.52 -4.71
CA SER A 765 58.99 -8.86 -3.40
C SER A 765 58.87 -10.37 -3.21
N GLY A 766 59.75 -11.10 -3.90
CA GLY A 766 60.00 -12.52 -3.63
C GLY A 766 60.62 -12.69 -2.24
N MET A 767 59.83 -13.21 -1.28
CA MET A 767 60.35 -13.84 -0.08
C MET A 767 61.13 -15.09 -0.48
N ALA A 768 62.46 -14.99 -0.51
CA ALA A 768 63.35 -16.14 -0.46
C ALA A 768 63.79 -16.37 0.99
N LEU A 769 63.25 -17.44 1.57
CA LEU A 769 63.84 -18.18 2.68
C LEU A 769 65.32 -18.48 2.39
N LYS A 770 66.21 -18.17 3.34
CA LYS A 770 67.45 -18.92 3.58
C LYS A 770 67.96 -18.71 5.01
N ASN A 771 67.86 -19.80 5.76
CA ASN A 771 68.75 -20.30 6.81
C ASN A 771 69.06 -19.43 8.04
N GLY A 772 68.49 -19.86 9.16
CA GLY A 772 68.83 -19.53 10.54
C GLY A 772 67.90 -20.29 11.47
#